data_AF-A0A1R2C9P6-F1
#
_entry.id   AF-A0A1R2C9P6-F1
#
_cell.length_a   1.000
_cell.length_b   1.000
_cell.length_c   1.000
_cell.angle_alpha   90.00
_cell.angle_beta   90.00
_cell.angle_gamma   90.00
#
_symmetry.space_group_name_H-M   'P 1'
#
loop_
_entity.id
_entity.type
_entity.pdbx_description
1 polymer ?
#
loop_
_entity_poly.entity_id
_entity_poly.type
_entity_poly.pdbx_seq_one_letter_code
_entity_poly.pdbx_strand_id
1 'polypeptide(L)'
;MINKQDSDTARTNPYEKEVEYEDVAEHLHGDSEFSGPVSNRKCTNLLFLILFIVLNVGLIAIAIYILIKGDPKRLSKGFDFRGNICGVGALKEKRFMFFPNATNLDWSLCVEACPYYYFENYYCLYDAINPDKYYPEWGCHNAYETTSYGFFCIPGHSGRKEVFIYLSEAMQVIQMASGDLYNSWDAVVFGYIFSMCVGLLYLFLLRISKIAKTLVLCSVYGLIILAGCLIFLLYSTGKRSLEQSCGDYGPVTPGYCETSTYTFYLILSIVCGVFLFIYLYEIIKKYESFNIGIQMIGLTSKPLSVMKELALFPVAQIFVGSGILLLLALLIGWNMSTYSKAQINSEYVPGNKSFTLEYTALEKWMLGYNAFMSIWWCIFLVDLGKFVMSGGVSTWYFSRQKSVLYGPLFSSIKSAIKYHLGSIALGSMSRVTSQFLKILFLSKLSQSTRTGPNKPPTLCKVCVFKTCVCIKCHNRILRYITAHNYTVQAIFANPYLASGRVAYHLLKRNYVRIGRPAKIGTFIINMMKWVIILSGVCLTLALIIFPKTTPSGKMTIELTGFSGPILFSCVLSWFVGEVFGGALEVSLNTVLLAAACDEEMFAREQRFIEQDLLEFMDGIGEEQNLYHQENKNKVMRNGVGNTVTSSDYYQDEGLVLKVVPDNSWQKSASNVDRSQRNNSVRDASYYSTNNQKLNIEDSEPSELDNIIEEDLEDDEPQFAFGFVSKHVD
;
A
#
# COMPACT_ATOMS: atom_id res chain seq x y z
N MET A 1 33.90 -42.22 -17.98
CA MET A 1 33.17 -42.37 -16.69
C MET A 1 32.14 -41.26 -16.65
N ILE A 2 30.88 -41.65 -16.55
CA ILE A 2 29.69 -40.91 -17.00
C ILE A 2 29.29 -39.85 -15.98
N ASN A 3 29.13 -38.62 -16.45
CA ASN A 3 28.54 -37.50 -15.72
C ASN A 3 27.03 -37.70 -15.59
N LYS A 4 26.52 -37.61 -14.37
CA LYS A 4 25.10 -37.62 -14.03
C LYS A 4 24.69 -36.16 -13.88
N GLN A 5 23.96 -35.62 -14.87
CA GLN A 5 23.30 -34.32 -14.76
C GLN A 5 21.88 -34.55 -14.25
N ASP A 6 21.59 -33.93 -13.11
CA ASP A 6 20.27 -33.82 -12.50
C ASP A 6 19.38 -32.91 -13.35
N SER A 7 18.27 -33.45 -13.85
CA SER A 7 17.19 -32.73 -14.53
C SER A 7 15.93 -32.75 -13.66
N ASP A 8 15.87 -31.86 -12.67
CA ASP A 8 14.64 -31.56 -11.91
C ASP A 8 13.91 -30.38 -12.55
N THR A 9 13.32 -30.58 -13.73
CA THR A 9 12.20 -29.76 -14.21
C THR A 9 10.94 -30.23 -13.52
N ALA A 10 10.36 -29.38 -12.68
CA ALA A 10 9.10 -29.63 -11.99
C ALA A 10 7.95 -29.69 -13.01
N ARG A 11 7.71 -30.86 -13.62
CA ARG A 11 6.44 -31.19 -14.27
C ARG A 11 5.34 -31.17 -13.21
N THR A 12 4.50 -30.15 -13.19
CA THR A 12 3.23 -30.20 -12.47
C THR A 12 2.40 -31.36 -13.03
N ASN A 13 1.95 -32.25 -12.15
CA ASN A 13 1.23 -33.47 -12.50
C ASN A 13 -0.12 -33.11 -13.17
N PRO A 14 -0.50 -33.71 -14.31
CA PRO A 14 -1.82 -33.53 -14.92
C PRO A 14 -3.00 -33.74 -13.95
N TYR A 15 -2.85 -34.65 -12.98
CA TYR A 15 -3.83 -34.85 -11.90
C TYR A 15 -3.99 -33.64 -10.98
N GLU A 16 -2.95 -32.83 -10.76
CA GLU A 16 -3.02 -31.62 -9.93
C GLU A 16 -3.83 -30.51 -10.65
N LYS A 17 -3.76 -30.45 -11.99
CA LYS A 17 -4.61 -29.57 -12.81
C LYS A 17 -6.08 -30.02 -12.85
N GLU A 18 -6.35 -31.32 -12.88
CA GLU A 18 -7.73 -31.86 -12.86
C GLU A 18 -8.40 -31.65 -11.50
N VAL A 19 -7.69 -31.89 -10.38
CA VAL A 19 -8.22 -31.64 -9.02
C VAL A 19 -8.46 -30.15 -8.77
N GLU A 20 -7.60 -29.27 -9.26
CA GLU A 20 -7.78 -27.81 -9.15
C GLU A 20 -8.93 -27.30 -10.04
N TYR A 21 -9.23 -27.98 -11.15
CA TYR A 21 -10.38 -27.70 -12.01
C TYR A 21 -11.70 -28.13 -11.37
N GLU A 22 -11.72 -29.28 -10.69
CA GLU A 22 -12.89 -29.83 -9.99
C GLU A 22 -13.30 -28.96 -8.78
N ASP A 23 -12.34 -28.49 -7.99
CA ASP A 23 -12.59 -27.63 -6.81
C ASP A 23 -13.15 -26.25 -7.21
N VAL A 24 -12.72 -25.67 -8.35
CA VAL A 24 -13.30 -24.41 -8.86
C VAL A 24 -14.69 -24.62 -9.46
N ALA A 25 -14.91 -25.75 -10.14
CA ALA A 25 -16.20 -26.10 -10.75
C ALA A 25 -17.28 -26.40 -9.69
N GLU A 26 -16.93 -27.05 -8.57
CA GLU A 26 -17.86 -27.35 -7.47
C GLU A 26 -18.50 -26.07 -6.88
N HIS A 27 -17.76 -24.95 -6.86
CA HIS A 27 -18.25 -23.67 -6.34
C HIS A 27 -19.05 -22.84 -7.37
N LEU A 28 -19.09 -23.24 -8.64
CA LEU A 28 -19.74 -22.53 -9.75
C LEU A 28 -21.01 -23.23 -10.27
N HIS A 29 -21.64 -24.11 -9.48
CA HIS A 29 -22.92 -24.72 -9.87
C HIS A 29 -24.08 -23.72 -9.74
N GLY A 30 -24.59 -23.26 -10.89
CA GLY A 30 -25.80 -22.46 -10.97
C GLY A 30 -27.04 -23.32 -10.73
N ASP A 31 -27.49 -23.43 -9.48
CA ASP A 31 -28.81 -24.00 -9.20
C ASP A 31 -29.91 -23.06 -9.71
N SER A 32 -31.02 -23.63 -10.19
CA SER A 32 -32.20 -22.87 -10.64
C SER A 32 -32.81 -21.94 -9.58
N GLU A 33 -32.43 -22.10 -8.30
CA GLU A 33 -32.82 -21.26 -7.17
C GLU A 33 -31.81 -20.15 -6.81
N PHE A 34 -30.71 -19.98 -7.56
CA PHE A 34 -29.71 -18.97 -7.26
C PHE A 34 -30.28 -17.55 -7.37
N SER A 35 -30.39 -16.87 -6.21
CA SER A 35 -30.94 -15.51 -6.09
C SER A 35 -29.88 -14.48 -5.69
N GLY A 36 -28.61 -14.72 -6.04
CA GLY A 36 -27.47 -13.87 -5.68
C GLY A 36 -26.65 -14.40 -4.49
N PRO A 37 -26.00 -13.51 -3.71
CA PRO A 37 -25.08 -13.93 -2.65
C PRO A 37 -25.67 -14.96 -1.68
N VAL A 38 -24.91 -16.01 -1.37
CA VAL A 38 -25.38 -17.15 -0.57
C VAL A 38 -25.94 -16.68 0.78
N SER A 39 -27.14 -17.16 1.14
CA SER A 39 -27.86 -16.81 2.36
C SER A 39 -27.37 -17.62 3.58
N ASN A 40 -27.07 -18.90 3.40
CA ASN A 40 -26.56 -19.80 4.43
C ASN A 40 -25.04 -19.68 4.60
N ARG A 41 -24.60 -18.79 5.49
CA ARG A 41 -23.17 -18.51 5.73
C ARG A 41 -22.66 -19.17 7.00
N LYS A 42 -21.37 -19.54 6.99
CA LYS A 42 -20.62 -20.05 8.15
C LYS A 42 -19.48 -19.09 8.50
N CYS A 43 -19.05 -19.09 9.76
CA CYS A 43 -17.91 -18.27 10.19
C CYS A 43 -16.62 -18.72 9.49
N THR A 44 -15.88 -17.79 8.90
CA THR A 44 -14.64 -18.08 8.17
C THR A 44 -13.40 -17.61 8.93
N ASN A 45 -12.33 -18.42 8.90
CA ASN A 45 -11.01 -18.12 9.49
C ASN A 45 -11.05 -17.67 10.98
N LEU A 46 -11.78 -18.38 11.84
CA LEU A 46 -11.95 -18.05 13.27
C LEU A 46 -10.62 -17.87 14.04
N LEU A 47 -9.58 -18.62 13.69
CA LEU A 47 -8.25 -18.50 14.31
C LEU A 47 -7.66 -17.09 14.14
N PHE A 48 -7.81 -16.48 12.97
CA PHE A 48 -7.33 -15.12 12.71
C PHE A 48 -8.18 -14.06 13.42
N LEU A 49 -9.48 -14.32 13.61
CA LEU A 49 -10.32 -13.48 14.45
C LEU A 49 -9.86 -13.51 15.92
N ILE A 50 -9.58 -14.70 16.46
CA ILE A 50 -9.07 -14.85 17.83
C ILE A 50 -7.73 -14.14 17.98
N LEU A 51 -6.81 -14.31 17.03
CA LEU A 51 -5.52 -13.61 17.02
C LEU A 51 -5.70 -12.08 17.02
N PHE A 52 -6.57 -11.57 16.16
CA PHE A 52 -6.86 -10.14 16.08
C PHE A 52 -7.42 -9.61 17.42
N ILE A 53 -8.33 -10.34 18.06
CA ILE A 53 -8.88 -9.97 19.38
C ILE A 53 -7.78 -9.96 20.45
N VAL A 54 -6.97 -11.02 20.54
CA VAL A 54 -5.89 -11.12 21.54
C VAL A 54 -4.90 -9.97 21.40
N LEU A 55 -4.53 -9.61 20.18
CA LEU A 55 -3.61 -8.48 19.94
C LEU A 55 -4.26 -7.12 20.26
N ASN A 56 -5.57 -6.97 20.04
CA ASN A 56 -6.26 -5.78 20.50
C ASN A 56 -6.36 -5.68 22.03
N VAL A 57 -6.50 -6.80 22.75
CA VAL A 57 -6.40 -6.82 24.22
C VAL A 57 -5.01 -6.38 24.68
N GLY A 58 -3.95 -6.84 24.00
CA GLY A 58 -2.58 -6.36 24.24
C GLY A 58 -2.43 -4.86 24.01
N LEU A 59 -3.03 -4.33 22.93
CA LEU A 59 -3.04 -2.89 22.63
C LEU A 59 -3.72 -2.08 23.75
N ILE A 60 -4.83 -2.56 24.29
CA ILE A 60 -5.53 -1.92 25.42
C ILE A 60 -4.67 -1.93 26.69
N ALA A 61 -3.99 -3.05 26.99
CA ALA A 61 -3.09 -3.13 28.14
C ALA A 61 -1.94 -2.12 28.03
N ILE A 62 -1.35 -2.00 26.84
CA ILE A 62 -0.32 -0.99 26.55
C ILE A 62 -0.90 0.42 26.68
N ALA A 63 -2.10 0.68 26.13
CA ALA A 63 -2.77 1.97 26.23
C ALA A 63 -2.94 2.41 27.70
N ILE A 64 -3.36 1.49 28.59
CA ILE A 64 -3.47 1.77 30.03
C ILE A 64 -2.11 2.13 30.63
N TYR A 65 -1.07 1.35 30.34
CA TYR A 65 0.28 1.62 30.85
C TYR A 65 0.78 2.99 30.42
N ILE A 66 0.68 3.32 29.12
CA ILE A 66 1.21 4.58 28.60
C ILE A 66 0.41 5.77 29.12
N LEU A 67 -0.91 5.65 29.28
CA LEU A 67 -1.75 6.73 29.84
C LEU A 67 -1.39 7.05 31.28
N ILE A 68 -0.96 6.05 32.07
CA ILE A 68 -0.53 6.24 33.46
C ILE A 68 0.88 6.86 33.53
N LYS A 69 1.79 6.48 32.61
CA LYS A 69 3.22 6.84 32.69
C LYS A 69 3.63 8.02 31.82
N GLY A 70 2.90 8.28 30.74
CA GLY A 70 3.26 9.27 29.72
C GLY A 70 2.83 10.68 30.10
N ASP A 71 3.64 11.65 29.71
CA ASP A 71 3.32 13.08 29.80
C ASP A 71 3.54 13.76 28.43
N PRO A 72 2.47 14.00 27.64
CA PRO A 72 2.59 14.54 26.28
C PRO A 72 3.34 15.86 26.14
N LYS A 73 3.46 16.66 27.21
CA LYS A 73 4.23 17.93 27.20
C LYS A 73 5.70 17.71 26.87
N ARG A 74 6.17 16.49 27.06
CA ARG A 74 7.52 16.01 26.73
C ARG A 74 7.81 15.94 25.23
N LEU A 75 6.79 15.89 24.37
CA LEU A 75 6.98 15.67 22.93
C LEU A 75 7.43 16.92 22.18
N SER A 76 7.07 18.10 22.67
CA SER A 76 7.27 19.36 21.95
C SER A 76 8.29 20.28 22.60
N LYS A 77 9.04 19.82 23.62
CA LYS A 77 9.92 20.65 24.44
C LYS A 77 11.17 19.89 24.87
N GLY A 78 12.27 20.61 25.06
CA GLY A 78 13.50 20.05 25.64
C GLY A 78 13.45 19.95 27.17
N PHE A 79 14.57 19.56 27.77
CA PHE A 79 14.72 19.35 29.20
C PHE A 79 16.04 19.95 29.72
N ASP A 80 16.10 20.24 31.02
CA ASP A 80 17.33 20.62 31.74
C ASP A 80 18.08 19.39 32.30
N PHE A 81 19.26 19.61 32.87
CA PHE A 81 20.07 18.58 33.52
C PHE A 81 19.36 17.84 34.68
N ARG A 82 18.25 18.37 35.23
CA ARG A 82 17.42 17.73 36.27
C ARG A 82 16.31 16.86 35.66
N GLY A 83 16.19 16.85 34.33
CA GLY A 83 15.10 16.23 33.59
C GLY A 83 13.76 16.96 33.80
N ASN A 84 13.78 18.26 34.11
CA ASN A 84 12.60 19.12 34.09
C ASN A 84 12.37 19.63 32.67
N ILE A 85 11.11 19.76 32.27
CA ILE A 85 10.72 20.18 30.93
C ILE A 85 10.86 21.70 30.81
N CYS A 86 11.54 22.18 29.77
CA CYS A 86 11.64 23.61 29.47
C CYS A 86 10.25 24.21 29.24
N GLY A 87 10.00 25.45 29.67
CA GLY A 87 8.72 26.13 29.47
C GLY A 87 7.54 25.53 30.27
N VAL A 88 7.80 24.78 31.35
CA VAL A 88 6.77 24.17 32.22
C VAL A 88 7.14 24.39 33.70
N GLY A 89 6.13 24.57 34.55
CA GLY A 89 6.32 24.69 36.00
C GLY A 89 7.22 25.86 36.38
N ALA A 90 8.27 25.59 37.15
CA ALA A 90 9.27 26.59 37.55
C ALA A 90 10.09 27.15 36.37
N LEU A 91 10.12 26.46 35.22
CA LEU A 91 10.87 26.86 34.02
C LEU A 91 9.96 27.51 32.95
N LYS A 92 8.79 28.02 33.32
CA LYS A 92 7.77 28.52 32.38
C LYS A 92 8.29 29.56 31.37
N GLU A 93 9.15 30.47 31.80
CA GLU A 93 9.74 31.50 30.94
C GLU A 93 10.99 31.02 30.18
N LYS A 94 11.53 29.84 30.52
CA LYS A 94 12.75 29.29 29.92
C LYS A 94 12.40 28.18 28.93
N ARG A 95 12.13 28.55 27.68
CA ARG A 95 11.51 27.68 26.67
C ARG A 95 12.49 26.90 25.79
N PHE A 96 13.72 27.36 25.64
CA PHE A 96 14.71 26.74 24.74
C PHE A 96 15.68 25.85 25.51
N MET A 97 16.11 24.75 24.89
CA MET A 97 17.15 23.86 25.42
C MET A 97 18.52 24.26 24.86
N PHE A 98 19.48 24.48 25.76
CA PHE A 98 20.84 24.91 25.46
C PHE A 98 21.85 23.95 26.10
N PHE A 99 22.90 23.61 25.36
CA PHE A 99 24.02 22.83 25.87
C PHE A 99 25.14 23.80 26.28
N PRO A 100 25.57 23.85 27.56
CA PRO A 100 26.62 24.81 27.94
C PRO A 100 28.01 24.44 27.42
N ASN A 101 28.22 23.19 27.00
CA ASN A 101 29.37 22.76 26.21
C ASN A 101 28.89 22.10 24.93
N ALA A 102 29.23 22.67 23.77
CA ALA A 102 28.80 22.17 22.48
C ALA A 102 29.43 20.82 22.09
N THR A 103 30.52 20.41 22.75
CA THR A 103 31.26 19.16 22.49
C THR A 103 30.96 18.06 23.51
N ASN A 104 30.41 18.42 24.67
CA ASN A 104 29.95 17.47 25.68
C ASN A 104 28.45 17.70 25.92
N LEU A 105 27.63 16.78 25.41
CA LEU A 105 26.17 16.86 25.43
C LEU A 105 25.54 16.15 26.64
N ASP A 106 26.33 15.84 27.68
CA ASP A 106 25.89 15.04 28.84
C ASP A 106 24.88 15.79 29.73
N TRP A 107 24.70 17.09 29.50
CA TRP A 107 23.78 17.94 30.27
C TRP A 107 23.35 19.19 29.51
N SER A 108 22.18 19.70 29.85
CA SER A 108 21.53 20.84 29.19
C SER A 108 20.90 21.81 30.20
N LEU A 109 20.60 23.02 29.75
CA LEU A 109 19.86 24.05 30.48
C LEU A 109 18.70 24.55 29.64
N CYS A 110 17.56 24.81 30.29
CA CYS A 110 16.51 25.63 29.74
C CYS A 110 16.87 27.13 29.85
N VAL A 111 16.77 27.86 28.76
CA VAL A 111 17.02 29.31 28.66
C VAL A 111 15.81 30.03 28.05
N GLU A 112 15.66 31.32 28.34
CA GLU A 112 14.54 32.14 27.84
C GLU A 112 14.68 32.47 26.35
N ALA A 113 15.90 32.75 25.92
CA ALA A 113 16.27 32.95 24.52
C ALA A 113 17.63 32.29 24.25
N CYS A 114 17.86 31.85 23.02
CA CYS A 114 19.16 31.30 22.65
C CYS A 114 20.24 32.40 22.68
N PRO A 115 21.41 32.15 23.29
CA PRO A 115 22.49 33.11 23.35
C PRO A 115 22.91 33.63 21.97
N TYR A 116 22.91 34.96 21.83
CA TYR A 116 23.41 35.69 20.68
C TYR A 116 24.44 36.74 21.15
N TYR A 117 25.28 37.24 20.23
CA TYR A 117 26.49 38.07 20.44
C TYR A 117 26.41 39.19 21.52
N TYR A 118 25.22 39.66 21.88
CA TYR A 118 24.98 40.76 22.83
C TYR A 118 24.38 40.35 24.18
N PHE A 119 24.09 39.07 24.42
CA PHE A 119 23.58 38.58 25.70
C PHE A 119 24.72 38.11 26.60
N GLU A 120 24.61 38.40 27.90
CA GLU A 120 25.60 38.17 28.96
C GLU A 120 26.47 36.92 28.74
N ASN A 121 27.79 37.08 28.83
CA ASN A 121 28.81 36.06 28.49
C ASN A 121 28.72 34.77 29.31
N TYR A 122 27.76 34.62 30.22
CA TYR A 122 27.62 33.47 31.09
C TYR A 122 26.15 33.15 31.40
N TYR A 123 25.82 31.87 31.48
CA TYR A 123 24.52 31.38 31.97
C TYR A 123 24.68 30.74 33.33
N CYS A 124 23.94 31.28 34.30
CA CYS A 124 23.90 30.73 35.64
C CYS A 124 22.83 29.66 35.80
N LEU A 125 23.14 28.66 36.62
CA LEU A 125 22.20 27.63 37.05
C LEU A 125 21.09 28.23 37.90
N TYR A 126 19.89 27.63 37.87
CA TYR A 126 18.66 28.21 38.42
C TYR A 126 18.72 28.64 39.89
N ASP A 127 19.59 28.02 40.68
CA ASP A 127 19.71 28.27 42.13
C ASP A 127 20.92 29.14 42.50
N ALA A 128 21.73 29.60 41.53
CA ALA A 128 22.88 30.46 41.76
C ALA A 128 22.49 31.95 41.79
N ILE A 129 21.68 32.34 42.78
CA ILE A 129 21.22 33.72 42.95
C ILE A 129 22.29 34.54 43.68
N ASN A 130 23.36 34.97 42.98
CA ASN A 130 24.01 36.28 43.17
C ASN A 130 25.16 36.49 42.16
N PRO A 131 25.11 37.47 41.23
CA PRO A 131 26.24 37.82 40.37
C PRO A 131 27.41 38.46 41.15
N ASP A 132 27.15 39.02 42.34
CA ASP A 132 28.16 39.72 43.16
C ASP A 132 28.92 38.80 44.13
N LYS A 133 28.63 37.49 44.13
CA LYS A 133 29.43 36.49 44.84
C LYS A 133 30.04 35.54 43.83
N TYR A 134 31.32 35.75 43.55
CA TYR A 134 32.15 34.85 42.78
C TYR A 134 32.23 33.50 43.52
N TYR A 135 31.37 32.55 43.15
CA TYR A 135 31.51 31.15 43.53
C TYR A 135 32.57 30.55 42.58
N PRO A 136 33.79 30.22 43.04
CA PRO A 136 34.89 29.90 42.13
C PRO A 136 34.74 28.54 41.42
N GLU A 137 33.76 27.72 41.77
CA GLU A 137 33.76 26.31 41.36
C GLU A 137 32.45 25.80 40.77
N TRP A 138 31.30 26.46 40.97
CA TRP A 138 30.04 25.94 40.43
C TRP A 138 28.92 27.00 40.45
N GLY A 139 28.38 27.40 39.28
CA GLY A 139 27.26 28.35 39.27
C GLY A 139 26.93 29.00 37.92
N CYS A 140 27.93 29.36 37.10
CA CYS A 140 27.71 29.99 35.80
C CYS A 140 28.74 29.53 34.76
N HIS A 141 28.29 29.26 33.53
CA HIS A 141 29.12 28.76 32.43
C HIS A 141 29.17 29.76 31.29
N ASN A 142 30.30 29.86 30.59
CA ASN A 142 30.44 30.75 29.46
C ASN A 142 29.41 30.44 28.37
N ALA A 143 28.74 31.47 27.89
CA ALA A 143 27.89 31.41 26.72
C ALA A 143 28.76 31.33 25.45
N TYR A 144 28.26 30.63 24.43
CA TYR A 144 28.79 30.70 23.08
C TYR A 144 27.67 31.04 22.11
N GLU A 145 28.04 31.52 20.92
CA GLU A 145 27.06 31.95 19.93
C GLU A 145 26.19 30.77 19.47
N THR A 146 24.87 30.94 19.56
CA THR A 146 23.90 29.94 19.11
C THR A 146 22.83 30.54 18.22
N THR A 147 22.23 29.68 17.41
CA THR A 147 21.07 29.96 16.58
C THR A 147 19.90 29.11 17.05
N SER A 148 18.69 29.67 17.12
CA SER A 148 17.48 28.89 17.43
C SER A 148 17.12 27.94 16.29
N TYR A 149 16.84 26.69 16.63
CA TYR A 149 16.31 25.67 15.73
C TYR A 149 15.12 24.99 16.42
N GLY A 150 13.90 25.46 16.11
CA GLY A 150 12.71 25.17 16.92
C GLY A 150 12.93 25.55 18.39
N PHE A 151 12.84 24.57 19.30
CA PHE A 151 13.06 24.76 20.74
C PHE A 151 14.50 24.47 21.21
N PHE A 152 15.44 24.26 20.29
CA PHE A 152 16.85 23.95 20.58
C PHE A 152 17.76 25.13 20.22
N CYS A 153 18.80 25.36 21.02
CA CYS A 153 19.86 26.32 20.71
C CYS A 153 21.06 25.57 20.12
N ILE A 154 21.35 25.83 18.84
CA ILE A 154 22.41 25.15 18.09
C ILE A 154 23.65 26.05 18.01
N PRO A 155 24.87 25.54 18.29
CA PRO A 155 26.12 26.30 18.17
C PRO A 155 26.34 26.92 16.78
N GLY A 156 26.87 28.15 16.69
CA GLY A 156 27.19 28.82 15.42
C GLY A 156 28.43 28.26 14.70
N HIS A 157 29.40 27.71 15.45
CA HIS A 157 30.68 27.21 14.94
C HIS A 157 31.04 25.83 15.51
N SER A 158 31.96 25.76 16.48
CA SER A 158 32.43 24.51 17.10
C SER A 158 31.28 23.79 17.84
N GLY A 159 31.21 22.46 17.70
CA GLY A 159 30.18 21.63 18.32
C GLY A 159 28.84 21.58 17.58
N ARG A 160 28.66 22.34 16.48
CA ARG A 160 27.40 22.37 15.71
C ARG A 160 27.04 20.99 15.14
N LYS A 161 28.03 20.27 14.61
CA LYS A 161 27.85 18.95 13.99
C LYS A 161 27.44 17.91 15.04
N GLU A 162 28.08 17.94 16.20
CA GLU A 162 27.82 17.07 17.33
C GLU A 162 26.38 17.21 17.82
N VAL A 163 25.88 18.44 17.95
CA VAL A 163 24.48 18.71 18.30
C VAL A 163 23.51 18.20 17.21
N PHE A 164 23.81 18.41 15.92
CA PHE A 164 22.97 17.87 14.85
C PHE A 164 22.97 16.35 14.80
N ILE A 165 24.11 15.69 15.09
CA ILE A 165 24.18 14.22 15.20
C ILE A 165 23.25 13.74 16.31
N TYR A 166 23.28 14.37 17.49
CA TYR A 166 22.37 14.06 18.60
C TYR A 166 20.89 14.25 18.21
N LEU A 167 20.56 15.34 17.51
CA LEU A 167 19.19 15.59 17.04
C LEU A 167 18.75 14.64 15.91
N SER A 168 19.70 14.06 15.16
CA SER A 168 19.45 13.14 14.06
C SER A 168 19.20 11.69 14.49
N GLU A 169 19.38 11.37 15.77
CA GLU A 169 19.05 10.07 16.32
C GLU A 169 17.55 9.75 16.12
N ALA A 170 17.24 8.51 15.76
CA ALA A 170 15.89 8.13 15.30
C ALA A 170 14.78 8.49 16.29
N MET A 171 15.05 8.38 17.60
CA MET A 171 14.04 8.62 18.61
C MET A 171 13.75 10.12 18.80
N GLN A 172 14.78 10.95 18.70
CA GLN A 172 14.75 12.40 18.75
C GLN A 172 14.04 12.93 17.52
N VAL A 173 14.33 12.38 16.34
CA VAL A 173 13.62 12.70 15.09
C VAL A 173 12.12 12.41 15.21
N ILE A 174 11.73 11.25 15.75
CA ILE A 174 10.30 10.90 15.92
C ILE A 174 9.63 11.81 16.96
N GLN A 175 10.34 12.18 18.03
CA GLN A 175 9.83 13.11 19.04
C GLN A 175 9.61 14.50 18.45
N MET A 176 10.61 15.05 17.75
CA MET A 176 10.50 16.32 17.02
C MET A 176 9.36 16.30 16.01
N ALA A 177 9.24 15.23 15.21
CA ALA A 177 8.13 15.05 14.28
C ALA A 177 6.76 15.07 14.98
N SER A 178 6.66 14.53 16.20
CA SER A 178 5.43 14.57 17.01
C SER A 178 5.14 15.98 17.53
N GLY A 179 6.17 16.73 17.95
CA GLY A 179 6.07 18.13 18.33
C GLY A 179 5.66 19.04 17.16
N ASP A 180 6.25 18.82 15.98
CA ASP A 180 5.95 19.54 14.75
C ASP A 180 4.51 19.29 14.30
N LEU A 181 4.04 18.05 14.41
CA LEU A 181 2.62 17.71 14.17
C LEU A 181 1.71 18.44 15.17
N TYR A 182 2.05 18.48 16.46
CA TYR A 182 1.29 19.24 17.44
C TYR A 182 1.24 20.74 17.11
N ASN A 183 2.29 21.29 16.51
CA ASN A 183 2.38 22.69 16.13
C ASN A 183 1.76 23.03 14.77
N SER A 184 1.41 22.03 13.96
CA SER A 184 0.84 22.23 12.61
C SER A 184 -0.37 21.33 12.31
N TRP A 185 -1.01 20.80 13.36
CA TRP A 185 -2.16 19.90 13.26
C TRP A 185 -3.29 20.47 12.40
N ASP A 186 -3.47 21.78 12.45
CA ASP A 186 -4.47 22.54 11.72
C ASP A 186 -4.22 22.49 10.21
N ALA A 187 -2.99 22.73 9.76
CA ALA A 187 -2.61 22.62 8.35
C ALA A 187 -2.88 21.19 7.82
N VAL A 188 -2.55 20.16 8.62
CA VAL A 188 -2.84 18.75 8.27
C VAL A 188 -4.35 18.51 8.16
N VAL A 189 -5.15 19.04 9.08
CA VAL A 189 -6.62 18.93 9.06
C VAL A 189 -7.21 19.63 7.84
N PHE A 190 -6.73 20.81 7.46
CA PHE A 190 -7.18 21.50 6.24
C PHE A 190 -6.84 20.69 4.97
N GLY A 191 -5.62 20.16 4.87
CA GLY A 191 -5.24 19.26 3.77
C GLY A 191 -6.11 18.00 3.71
N TYR A 192 -6.40 17.42 4.87
CA TYR A 192 -7.27 16.24 5.00
C TYR A 192 -8.72 16.53 4.58
N ILE A 193 -9.31 17.64 5.02
CA ILE A 193 -10.67 18.04 4.60
C ILE A 193 -10.70 18.31 3.10
N PHE A 194 -9.66 18.93 2.55
CA PHE A 194 -9.59 19.21 1.12
C PHE A 194 -9.54 17.92 0.28
N SER A 195 -8.73 16.94 0.66
CA SER A 195 -8.70 15.64 -0.03
C SER A 195 -10.06 14.92 0.08
N MET A 196 -10.75 15.05 1.21
CA MET A 196 -12.11 14.52 1.37
C MET A 196 -13.10 15.20 0.42
N CYS A 197 -13.04 16.53 0.28
CA CYS A 197 -13.87 17.29 -0.66
C CYS A 197 -13.61 16.87 -2.12
N VAL A 198 -12.34 16.69 -2.49
CA VAL A 198 -11.95 16.20 -3.83
C VAL A 198 -12.50 14.79 -4.06
N GLY A 199 -12.37 13.88 -3.10
CA GLY A 199 -12.90 12.52 -3.19
C GLY A 199 -14.43 12.47 -3.30
N LEU A 200 -15.14 13.29 -2.52
CA LEU A 200 -16.59 13.46 -2.62
C LEU A 200 -17.02 14.00 -3.98
N LEU A 201 -16.28 14.98 -4.52
CA LEU A 201 -16.53 15.53 -5.85
C LEU A 201 -16.36 14.44 -6.92
N TYR A 202 -15.31 13.63 -6.85
CA TYR A 202 -15.12 12.48 -7.75
C TYR A 202 -16.30 11.51 -7.71
N LEU A 203 -16.73 11.08 -6.52
CA LEU A 203 -17.89 10.19 -6.38
C LEU A 203 -19.17 10.82 -6.94
N PHE A 204 -19.39 12.12 -6.72
CA PHE A 204 -20.56 12.81 -7.22
C PHE A 204 -20.57 12.90 -8.75
N LEU A 205 -19.45 13.31 -9.35
CA LEU A 205 -19.30 13.46 -10.80
C LEU A 205 -19.41 12.11 -11.53
N LEU A 206 -18.90 11.02 -10.94
CA LEU A 206 -18.97 9.69 -11.54
C LEU A 206 -20.38 9.09 -11.60
N ARG A 207 -21.34 9.62 -10.85
CA ARG A 207 -22.75 9.26 -11.04
C ARG A 207 -23.29 9.68 -12.42
N ILE A 208 -22.61 10.62 -13.07
CA ILE A 208 -22.97 11.13 -14.39
C ILE A 208 -22.06 10.43 -15.41
N SER A 209 -22.51 9.29 -15.93
CA SER A 209 -21.73 8.45 -16.86
C SER A 209 -21.16 9.21 -18.07
N LYS A 210 -21.87 10.23 -18.57
CA LYS A 210 -21.44 11.08 -19.70
C LYS A 210 -20.17 11.90 -19.43
N ILE A 211 -19.84 12.16 -18.16
CA ILE A 211 -18.70 12.99 -17.75
C ILE A 211 -17.43 12.15 -17.53
N ALA A 212 -17.53 10.80 -17.55
CA ALA A 212 -16.41 9.90 -17.26
C ALA A 212 -15.14 10.22 -18.07
N LYS A 213 -15.27 10.45 -19.38
CA LYS A 213 -14.14 10.83 -20.25
C LYS A 213 -13.47 12.14 -19.80
N THR A 214 -14.27 13.17 -19.55
CA THR A 214 -13.78 14.48 -19.07
C THR A 214 -13.08 14.33 -17.72
N LEU A 215 -13.63 13.52 -16.83
CA LEU A 215 -13.07 13.31 -15.50
C LEU A 215 -11.72 12.58 -15.52
N VAL A 216 -11.58 11.57 -16.38
CA VAL A 216 -10.30 10.89 -16.59
C VAL A 216 -9.26 11.87 -17.13
N LEU A 217 -9.61 12.69 -18.11
CA LEU A 217 -8.73 13.71 -18.66
C LEU A 217 -8.33 14.76 -17.61
N CYS A 218 -9.29 15.24 -16.80
CA CYS A 218 -9.00 16.13 -15.67
C CYS A 218 -8.07 15.47 -14.64
N SER A 219 -8.16 14.17 -14.45
CA SER A 219 -7.29 13.43 -13.53
C SER A 219 -5.86 13.30 -14.07
N VAL A 220 -5.67 13.13 -15.38
CA VAL A 220 -4.35 13.14 -16.03
C VAL A 220 -3.67 14.50 -15.83
N TYR A 221 -4.34 15.59 -16.20
CA TYR A 221 -3.78 16.94 -16.04
C TYR A 221 -3.60 17.33 -14.57
N GLY A 222 -4.58 16.99 -13.73
CA GLY A 222 -4.53 17.21 -12.29
C GLY A 222 -3.33 16.52 -11.65
N LEU A 223 -3.01 15.29 -12.06
CA LEU A 223 -1.85 14.57 -11.56
C LEU A 223 -0.53 15.26 -11.96
N ILE A 224 -0.39 15.70 -13.21
CA ILE A 224 0.80 16.42 -13.68
C ILE A 224 1.00 17.70 -12.86
N ILE A 225 -0.07 18.49 -12.69
CA ILE A 225 -0.03 19.76 -11.95
C ILE A 225 0.32 19.50 -10.49
N LEU A 226 -0.37 18.56 -9.83
CA LEU A 226 -0.17 18.28 -8.41
C LEU A 226 1.18 17.64 -8.11
N ALA A 227 1.68 16.76 -8.99
CA ALA A 227 3.03 16.19 -8.87
C ALA A 227 4.09 17.28 -9.07
N GLY A 228 3.92 18.17 -10.06
CA GLY A 228 4.79 19.34 -10.23
C GLY A 228 4.78 20.26 -9.00
N CYS A 229 3.60 20.51 -8.44
CA CYS A 229 3.45 21.26 -7.19
C CYS A 229 4.18 20.56 -6.03
N LEU A 230 4.04 19.24 -5.88
CA LEU A 230 4.72 18.48 -4.84
C LEU A 230 6.25 18.59 -4.98
N ILE A 231 6.79 18.42 -6.18
CA ILE A 231 8.24 18.55 -6.45
C ILE A 231 8.73 19.95 -6.03
N PHE A 232 8.01 21.01 -6.42
CA PHE A 232 8.35 22.38 -6.04
C PHE A 232 8.26 22.61 -4.53
N LEU A 233 7.22 22.09 -3.87
CA LEU A 233 7.03 22.22 -2.42
C LEU A 233 8.11 21.45 -1.65
N LEU A 234 8.50 20.26 -2.08
CA LEU A 234 9.60 19.49 -1.49
C LEU A 234 10.93 20.22 -1.64
N TYR A 235 11.24 20.73 -2.82
CA TYR A 235 12.42 21.57 -3.04
C TYR A 235 12.43 22.80 -2.12
N SER A 236 11.28 23.49 -2.02
CA SER A 236 11.10 24.66 -1.15
C SER A 236 11.27 24.31 0.34
N THR A 237 10.77 23.14 0.75
CA THR A 237 10.94 22.58 2.10
C THR A 237 12.42 22.34 2.40
N GLY A 238 13.16 21.75 1.46
CA GLY A 238 14.59 21.56 1.57
C GLY A 238 15.32 22.89 1.73
N LYS A 239 15.02 23.87 0.87
CA LYS A 239 15.64 25.20 0.91
C LYS A 239 15.38 25.90 2.25
N ARG A 240 14.14 25.89 2.73
CA ARG A 240 13.78 26.46 4.03
C ARG A 240 14.47 25.75 5.20
N SER A 241 14.61 24.42 5.12
CA SER A 241 15.36 23.65 6.11
C SER A 241 16.84 24.03 6.13
N LEU A 242 17.42 24.31 4.95
CA LEU A 242 18.80 24.81 4.84
C LEU A 242 18.94 26.20 5.45
N GLU A 243 18.01 27.12 5.14
CA GLU A 243 17.99 28.49 5.71
C GLU A 243 17.90 28.43 7.25
N GLN A 244 17.04 27.59 7.82
CA GLN A 244 16.97 27.35 9.27
C GLN A 244 18.25 26.73 9.85
N SER A 245 18.86 25.78 9.12
CA SER A 245 20.06 25.05 9.57
C SER A 245 21.36 25.81 9.33
N CYS A 246 21.36 26.88 8.54
CA CYS A 246 22.50 27.78 8.31
C CYS A 246 22.33 29.14 8.99
N GLY A 247 21.13 29.45 9.48
CA GLY A 247 20.81 30.69 10.17
C GLY A 247 20.57 31.86 9.22
N ASP A 248 19.40 32.49 9.32
CA ASP A 248 19.13 33.81 8.70
C ASP A 248 19.74 34.98 9.51
N TYR A 249 20.26 34.72 10.72
CA TYR A 249 20.57 35.74 11.72
C TYR A 249 21.99 35.68 12.33
N GLY A 250 22.93 34.92 11.77
CA GLY A 250 24.33 34.92 12.25
C GLY A 250 25.28 34.38 11.19
N PRO A 251 26.59 34.69 11.24
CA PRO A 251 27.54 34.22 10.25
C PRO A 251 27.95 32.78 10.57
N VAL A 252 27.04 31.80 10.36
CA VAL A 252 27.45 30.40 10.35
C VAL A 252 28.47 30.24 9.23
N THR A 253 29.69 29.89 9.62
CA THR A 253 30.77 29.60 8.66
C THR A 253 30.31 28.49 7.71
N PRO A 254 30.39 28.67 6.37
CA PRO A 254 29.82 27.73 5.40
C PRO A 254 30.22 26.26 5.60
N GLY A 255 31.41 25.99 6.15
CA GLY A 255 31.89 24.63 6.46
C GLY A 255 31.16 23.91 7.63
N TYR A 256 30.32 24.62 8.38
CA TYR A 256 29.54 24.09 9.52
C TYR A 256 28.03 24.04 9.24
N CYS A 257 27.59 24.46 8.05
CA CYS A 257 26.20 24.32 7.62
C CYS A 257 25.82 22.85 7.47
N GLU A 258 24.73 22.44 8.12
CA GLU A 258 24.20 21.09 8.00
C GLU A 258 23.30 20.99 6.75
N THR A 259 23.70 20.17 5.78
CA THR A 259 23.02 20.06 4.48
C THR A 259 22.24 18.75 4.31
N SER A 260 22.26 17.85 5.29
CA SER A 260 21.63 16.52 5.22
C SER A 260 20.13 16.61 4.93
N THR A 261 19.40 17.44 5.69
CA THR A 261 17.95 17.63 5.51
C THR A 261 17.60 18.24 4.15
N TYR A 262 18.37 19.22 3.67
CA TYR A 262 18.21 19.79 2.32
C TYR A 262 18.41 18.71 1.25
N THR A 263 19.48 17.95 1.38
CA THR A 263 19.85 16.86 0.45
C THR A 263 18.75 15.79 0.42
N PHE A 264 18.18 15.45 1.58
CA PHE A 264 17.06 14.51 1.67
C PHE A 264 15.84 14.97 0.87
N TYR A 265 15.36 16.21 1.09
CA TYR A 265 14.21 16.74 0.36
C TYR A 265 14.49 16.95 -1.13
N LEU A 266 15.72 17.31 -1.49
CA LEU A 266 16.16 17.39 -2.88
C LEU A 266 16.09 16.02 -3.57
N ILE A 267 16.65 14.98 -2.94
CA ILE A 267 16.57 13.60 -3.45
C ILE A 267 15.11 13.18 -3.58
N LEU A 268 14.27 13.44 -2.57
CA LEU A 268 12.86 13.10 -2.60
C LEU A 268 12.12 13.81 -3.75
N SER A 269 12.44 15.08 -4.03
CA SER A 269 11.87 15.83 -5.15
C SER A 269 12.28 15.25 -6.51
N ILE A 270 13.53 14.80 -6.67
CA ILE A 270 14.03 14.15 -7.89
C ILE A 270 13.33 12.80 -8.07
N VAL A 271 13.21 12.01 -6.99
CA VAL A 271 12.51 10.71 -7.00
C VAL A 271 11.06 10.88 -7.42
N CYS A 272 10.34 11.87 -6.89
CA CYS A 272 8.98 12.21 -7.32
C CYS A 272 8.92 12.58 -8.82
N GLY A 273 9.91 13.30 -9.34
CA GLY A 273 10.03 13.61 -10.77
C GLY A 273 10.23 12.38 -11.65
N VAL A 274 11.08 11.43 -11.22
CA VAL A 274 11.29 10.15 -11.92
C VAL A 274 10.00 9.33 -11.92
N PHE A 275 9.31 9.24 -10.78
CA PHE A 275 8.02 8.54 -10.71
C PHE A 275 6.97 9.18 -11.62
N LEU A 276 6.88 10.50 -11.67
CA LEU A 276 5.99 11.19 -12.60
C LEU A 276 6.33 10.84 -14.05
N PHE A 277 7.61 10.80 -14.42
CA PHE A 277 8.03 10.44 -15.77
C PHE A 277 7.65 8.99 -16.14
N ILE A 278 7.93 8.02 -15.25
CA ILE A 278 7.54 6.61 -15.43
C ILE A 278 6.02 6.50 -15.58
N TYR A 279 5.28 7.23 -14.74
CA TYR A 279 3.82 7.20 -14.77
C TYR A 279 3.25 7.76 -16.08
N LEU A 280 3.83 8.85 -16.59
CA LEU A 280 3.45 9.43 -17.88
C LEU A 280 3.79 8.48 -19.04
N TYR A 281 4.92 7.80 -18.98
CA TYR A 281 5.28 6.76 -19.95
C TYR A 281 4.24 5.63 -19.97
N GLU A 282 3.79 5.15 -18.80
CA GLU A 282 2.73 4.14 -18.69
C GLU A 282 1.40 4.60 -19.29
N ILE A 283 1.02 5.87 -19.07
CA ILE A 283 -0.18 6.46 -19.68
C ILE A 283 -0.07 6.44 -21.21
N ILE A 284 1.08 6.86 -21.75
CA ILE A 284 1.31 6.91 -23.20
C ILE A 284 1.27 5.50 -23.80
N LYS A 285 1.92 4.51 -23.15
CA LYS A 285 1.92 3.12 -23.59
C LYS A 285 0.50 2.53 -23.63
N LYS A 286 -0.36 2.91 -22.69
CA LYS A 286 -1.71 2.36 -22.53
C LYS A 286 -2.80 3.18 -23.24
N TYR A 287 -2.46 4.28 -23.93
CA TYR A 287 -3.42 5.26 -24.49
C TYR A 287 -4.58 4.62 -25.27
N GLU A 288 -4.32 3.63 -26.14
CA GLU A 288 -5.37 2.99 -26.95
C GLU A 288 -6.38 2.24 -26.08
N SER A 289 -5.87 1.63 -25.00
CA SER A 289 -6.67 0.89 -24.02
C SER A 289 -7.47 1.82 -23.09
N PHE A 290 -7.17 3.12 -23.00
CA PHE A 290 -7.95 4.04 -22.15
C PHE A 290 -9.41 4.15 -22.56
N ASN A 291 -9.73 4.05 -23.86
CA ASN A 291 -11.12 4.10 -24.32
C ASN A 291 -11.96 2.95 -23.75
N ILE A 292 -11.38 1.75 -23.69
CA ILE A 292 -11.97 0.56 -23.06
C ILE A 292 -12.21 0.84 -21.57
N GLY A 293 -11.21 1.37 -20.87
CA GLY A 293 -11.30 1.71 -19.45
C GLY A 293 -12.35 2.77 -19.13
N ILE A 294 -12.44 3.83 -19.94
CA ILE A 294 -13.42 4.92 -19.77
C ILE A 294 -14.85 4.40 -19.93
N GLN A 295 -15.10 3.60 -20.96
CA GLN A 295 -16.42 2.98 -21.17
C GLN A 295 -16.76 2.05 -20.02
N MET A 296 -15.80 1.23 -19.57
CA MET A 296 -15.99 0.32 -18.45
C MET A 296 -16.30 1.04 -17.14
N ILE A 297 -15.62 2.15 -16.84
CA ILE A 297 -15.93 2.97 -15.66
C ILE A 297 -17.35 3.54 -15.76
N GLY A 298 -17.78 3.97 -16.95
CA GLY A 298 -19.14 4.41 -17.19
C GLY A 298 -20.18 3.33 -16.86
N LEU A 299 -19.97 2.10 -17.35
CA LEU A 299 -20.86 0.95 -17.12
C LEU A 299 -20.88 0.51 -15.65
N THR A 300 -19.70 0.41 -15.04
CA THR A 300 -19.54 -0.05 -13.65
C THR A 300 -19.82 1.03 -12.60
N SER A 301 -20.14 2.26 -13.02
CA SER A 301 -20.64 3.33 -12.16
C SER A 301 -22.16 3.25 -11.90
N LYS A 302 -22.90 2.45 -12.67
CA LYS A 302 -24.36 2.28 -12.49
C LYS A 302 -24.79 1.84 -11.08
N PRO A 303 -24.11 0.91 -10.40
CA PRO A 303 -24.43 0.57 -9.01
C PRO A 303 -24.39 1.80 -8.08
N LEU A 304 -23.49 2.75 -8.33
CA LEU A 304 -23.33 3.98 -7.52
C LEU A 304 -24.44 5.01 -7.76
N SER A 305 -25.07 5.00 -8.94
CA SER A 305 -26.20 5.89 -9.23
C SER A 305 -27.52 5.34 -8.70
N VAL A 306 -27.64 4.01 -8.59
CA VAL A 306 -28.86 3.32 -8.12
C VAL A 306 -28.86 3.14 -6.60
N MET A 307 -27.78 2.62 -6.02
CA MET A 307 -27.67 2.39 -4.57
C MET A 307 -27.12 3.63 -3.87
N LYS A 308 -28.02 4.44 -3.28
CA LYS A 308 -27.62 5.64 -2.52
C LYS A 308 -26.70 5.30 -1.35
N GLU A 309 -26.91 4.14 -0.72
CA GLU A 309 -26.09 3.65 0.38
C GLU A 309 -24.64 3.42 -0.04
N LEU A 310 -24.41 2.94 -1.28
CA LEU A 310 -23.06 2.68 -1.78
C LEU A 310 -22.22 3.95 -1.89
N ALA A 311 -22.85 5.08 -2.16
CA ALA A 311 -22.14 6.36 -2.23
C ALA A 311 -22.04 7.09 -0.87
N LEU A 312 -22.90 6.76 0.10
CA LEU A 312 -22.82 7.30 1.47
C LEU A 312 -21.88 6.48 2.37
N PHE A 313 -21.70 5.20 2.07
CA PHE A 313 -20.87 4.30 2.87
C PHE A 313 -19.39 4.74 2.97
N PRO A 314 -18.71 5.19 1.89
CA PRO A 314 -17.35 5.73 1.99
C PRO A 314 -17.23 6.91 2.97
N VAL A 315 -18.27 7.75 3.05
CA VAL A 315 -18.32 8.88 4.00
C VAL A 315 -18.39 8.36 5.43
N ALA A 316 -19.31 7.42 5.71
CA ALA A 316 -19.41 6.79 7.02
C ALA A 316 -18.11 6.05 7.42
N GLN A 317 -17.50 5.35 6.47
CA GLN A 317 -16.22 4.66 6.65
C GLN A 317 -15.09 5.63 6.95
N ILE A 318 -15.06 6.82 6.32
CA ILE A 318 -14.09 7.87 6.64
C ILE A 318 -14.29 8.39 8.05
N PHE A 319 -15.51 8.72 8.47
CA PHE A 319 -15.75 9.24 9.82
C PHE A 319 -15.34 8.23 10.91
N VAL A 320 -15.75 6.97 10.77
CA VAL A 320 -15.40 5.91 11.74
C VAL A 320 -13.91 5.59 11.68
N GLY A 321 -13.37 5.44 10.47
CA GLY A 321 -11.97 5.11 10.26
C GLY A 321 -11.03 6.18 10.77
N SER A 322 -11.30 7.45 10.50
CA SER A 322 -10.50 8.58 10.99
C SER A 322 -10.57 8.74 12.50
N GLY A 323 -11.71 8.43 13.13
CA GLY A 323 -11.78 8.38 14.60
C GLY A 323 -10.84 7.33 15.20
N ILE A 324 -10.79 6.14 14.59
CA ILE A 324 -9.89 5.05 15.00
C ILE A 324 -8.42 5.42 14.73
N LEU A 325 -8.11 5.96 13.54
CA LEU A 325 -6.75 6.37 13.19
C LEU A 325 -6.25 7.51 14.08
N LEU A 326 -7.11 8.47 14.44
CA LEU A 326 -6.78 9.52 15.40
C LEU A 326 -6.48 8.94 16.78
N LEU A 327 -7.31 8.02 17.28
CA LEU A 327 -7.08 7.34 18.55
C LEU A 327 -5.72 6.62 18.56
N LEU A 328 -5.41 5.87 17.50
CA LEU A 328 -4.16 5.15 17.35
C LEU A 328 -2.95 6.10 17.26
N ALA A 329 -3.07 7.20 16.53
CA ALA A 329 -2.06 8.26 16.46
C ALA A 329 -1.80 8.89 17.84
N LEU A 330 -2.86 9.16 18.60
CA LEU A 330 -2.75 9.67 19.97
C LEU A 330 -2.07 8.66 20.89
N LEU A 331 -2.34 7.36 20.75
CA LEU A 331 -1.63 6.32 21.51
C LEU A 331 -0.13 6.28 21.17
N ILE A 332 0.24 6.42 19.91
CA ILE A 332 1.66 6.52 19.51
C ILE A 332 2.32 7.73 20.16
N GLY A 333 1.71 8.91 20.05
CA GLY A 333 2.22 10.13 20.68
C GLY A 333 2.33 9.98 22.21
N TRP A 334 1.32 9.40 22.85
CA TRP A 334 1.37 9.16 24.29
C TRP A 334 2.47 8.17 24.67
N ASN A 335 2.68 7.12 23.89
CA ASN A 335 3.74 6.15 24.13
C ASN A 335 5.13 6.79 23.96
N MET A 336 5.31 7.68 22.99
CA MET A 336 6.54 8.49 22.84
C MET A 336 6.82 9.35 24.08
N SER A 337 5.82 9.67 24.89
CA SER A 337 6.03 10.47 26.10
C SER A 337 6.46 9.67 27.35
N THR A 338 6.59 8.34 27.24
CA THR A 338 6.80 7.42 28.39
C THR A 338 8.26 7.19 28.79
N TYR A 339 9.22 7.94 28.26
CA TYR A 339 10.64 7.74 28.54
C TYR A 339 11.02 7.87 30.02
N SER A 340 12.09 7.17 30.39
CA SER A 340 12.63 7.12 31.73
C SER A 340 13.82 8.07 31.90
N LYS A 341 14.00 8.63 33.11
CA LYS A 341 15.19 9.43 33.44
C LYS A 341 16.35 8.48 33.74
N ALA A 342 17.42 8.55 32.96
CA ALA A 342 18.68 7.86 33.24
C ALA A 342 19.67 8.86 33.83
N GLN A 343 20.31 8.49 34.94
CA GLN A 343 21.30 9.34 35.60
C GLN A 343 22.67 9.16 34.93
N ILE A 344 23.29 10.25 34.51
CA ILE A 344 24.66 10.31 34.01
C ILE A 344 25.51 11.01 35.06
N ASN A 345 26.75 10.53 35.25
CA ASN A 345 27.71 11.23 36.06
C ASN A 345 28.31 12.37 35.24
N SER A 346 28.13 13.61 35.69
CA SER A 346 28.69 14.79 35.04
C SER A 346 29.33 15.66 36.09
N GLU A 347 30.66 15.78 36.07
CA GLU A 347 31.44 16.63 36.98
C GLU A 347 31.10 18.12 36.85
N TYR A 348 30.37 18.47 35.80
CA TYR A 348 29.96 19.84 35.48
C TYR A 348 28.63 20.24 36.11
N VAL A 349 27.98 19.37 36.90
CA VAL A 349 26.58 19.48 37.39
C VAL A 349 26.54 19.33 38.94
N PRO A 350 25.66 19.99 39.74
CA PRO A 350 25.80 19.98 41.19
C PRO A 350 25.49 18.57 41.69
N GLY A 351 26.34 18.06 42.58
CA GLY A 351 26.23 16.68 43.03
C GLY A 351 26.64 15.65 41.98
N ASN A 352 27.32 16.08 40.92
CA ASN A 352 27.89 15.30 39.82
C ASN A 352 26.88 14.41 39.08
N LYS A 353 25.62 14.84 39.00
CA LYS A 353 24.51 14.05 38.46
C LYS A 353 23.69 14.88 37.49
N SER A 354 23.75 14.53 36.20
CA SER A 354 22.79 14.97 35.20
C SER A 354 21.81 13.83 34.88
N PHE A 355 20.69 14.19 34.26
CA PHE A 355 19.73 13.21 33.75
C PHE A 355 19.63 13.33 32.24
N THR A 356 19.75 12.19 31.56
CA THR A 356 19.33 12.03 30.17
C THR A 356 17.99 11.31 30.11
N LEU A 357 17.34 11.38 28.95
CA LEU A 357 16.09 10.71 28.69
C LEU A 357 16.33 9.54 27.75
N GLU A 358 16.13 8.34 28.26
CA GLU A 358 16.33 7.12 27.49
C GLU A 358 15.06 6.28 27.47
N TYR A 359 14.82 5.65 26.33
CA TYR A 359 13.73 4.71 26.18
C TYR A 359 14.18 3.33 26.60
N THR A 360 13.44 2.72 27.52
CA THR A 360 13.67 1.34 27.94
C THR A 360 13.35 0.38 26.79
N ALA A 361 13.89 -0.84 26.85
CA ALA A 361 13.59 -1.87 25.85
C ALA A 361 12.08 -2.17 25.75
N LEU A 362 11.37 -2.13 26.88
CA LEU A 362 9.92 -2.31 26.95
C LEU A 362 9.18 -1.17 26.24
N GLU A 363 9.58 0.09 26.48
CA GLU A 363 8.98 1.27 25.82
C GLU A 363 9.17 1.22 24.29
N LYS A 364 10.37 0.86 23.82
CA LYS A 364 10.64 0.66 22.39
C LYS A 364 9.78 -0.46 21.80
N TRP A 365 9.62 -1.58 22.52
CA TRP A 365 8.77 -2.69 22.07
C TRP A 365 7.29 -2.28 22.01
N MET A 366 6.78 -1.57 23.02
CA MET A 366 5.42 -1.05 23.02
C MET A 366 5.17 -0.09 21.85
N LEU A 367 6.15 0.75 21.51
CA LEU A 367 6.05 1.66 20.37
C LEU A 367 5.97 0.91 19.05
N GLY A 368 6.82 -0.10 18.86
CA GLY A 368 6.77 -0.98 17.69
C GLY A 368 5.44 -1.73 17.58
N TYR A 369 4.91 -2.21 18.71
CA TYR A 369 3.61 -2.87 18.77
C TYR A 369 2.46 -1.92 18.37
N ASN A 370 2.43 -0.71 18.94
CA ASN A 370 1.44 0.32 18.61
C ASN A 370 1.49 0.69 17.12
N ALA A 371 2.68 0.86 16.55
CA ALA A 371 2.86 1.16 15.14
C ALA A 371 2.35 0.02 14.23
N PHE A 372 2.71 -1.23 14.55
CA PHE A 372 2.22 -2.41 13.83
C PHE A 372 0.69 -2.51 13.87
N MET A 373 0.09 -2.39 15.06
CA MET A 373 -1.36 -2.43 15.21
C MET A 373 -2.05 -1.28 14.48
N SER A 374 -1.42 -0.10 14.42
CA SER A 374 -1.97 1.04 13.70
C SER A 374 -2.03 0.80 12.19
N ILE A 375 -0.96 0.25 11.61
CA ILE A 375 -0.93 -0.15 10.21
C ILE A 375 -2.00 -1.22 9.94
N TRP A 376 -2.07 -2.26 10.79
CA TRP A 376 -3.04 -3.33 10.59
C TRP A 376 -4.48 -2.83 10.68
N TRP A 377 -4.83 -2.00 11.67
CA TRP A 377 -6.17 -1.38 11.74
C TRP A 377 -6.50 -0.55 10.51
N CYS A 378 -5.54 0.22 10.00
CA CYS A 378 -5.71 1.03 8.80
C CYS A 378 -6.08 0.15 7.59
N ILE A 379 -5.31 -0.92 7.35
CA ILE A 379 -5.59 -1.86 6.25
C ILE A 379 -6.89 -2.64 6.49
N PHE A 380 -7.16 -3.06 7.73
CA PHE A 380 -8.38 -3.78 8.12
C PHE A 380 -9.63 -2.96 7.81
N LEU A 381 -9.63 -1.66 8.12
CA LEU A 381 -10.75 -0.77 7.84
C LEU A 381 -11.01 -0.60 6.34
N VAL A 382 -9.95 -0.52 5.53
CA VAL A 382 -10.07 -0.50 4.06
C VAL A 382 -10.70 -1.80 3.57
N ASP A 383 -10.22 -2.95 4.04
CA ASP A 383 -10.67 -4.27 3.61
C ASP A 383 -12.08 -4.63 4.05
N LEU A 384 -12.47 -4.22 5.26
CA LEU A 384 -13.85 -4.29 5.71
C LEU A 384 -14.77 -3.53 4.74
N GLY A 385 -14.36 -2.34 4.31
CA GLY A 385 -15.09 -1.56 3.32
C GLY A 385 -15.19 -2.27 1.97
N LYS A 386 -14.07 -2.83 1.47
CA LYS A 386 -14.05 -3.61 0.22
C LYS A 386 -15.03 -4.77 0.27
N PHE A 387 -15.01 -5.58 1.33
CA PHE A 387 -15.96 -6.69 1.51
C PHE A 387 -17.42 -6.21 1.54
N VAL A 388 -17.72 -5.18 2.33
CA VAL A 388 -19.09 -4.67 2.47
C VAL A 388 -19.64 -4.20 1.12
N MET A 389 -18.85 -3.39 0.39
CA MET A 389 -19.24 -2.86 -0.92
C MET A 389 -19.35 -3.98 -1.97
N SER A 390 -18.44 -4.94 -2.00
CA SER A 390 -18.55 -6.13 -2.87
C SER A 390 -19.84 -6.90 -2.63
N GLY A 391 -20.25 -7.08 -1.38
CA GLY A 391 -21.55 -7.71 -1.06
C GLY A 391 -22.75 -6.89 -1.51
N GLY A 392 -22.69 -5.56 -1.40
CA GLY A 392 -23.73 -4.67 -1.91
C GLY A 392 -23.86 -4.74 -3.43
N VAL A 393 -22.75 -4.60 -4.14
CA VAL A 393 -22.70 -4.60 -5.62
C VAL A 393 -23.06 -5.97 -6.20
N SER A 394 -22.63 -7.07 -5.58
CA SER A 394 -23.04 -8.42 -6.01
C SER A 394 -24.53 -8.67 -5.79
N THR A 395 -25.11 -8.18 -4.69
CA THR A 395 -26.57 -8.25 -4.46
C THR A 395 -27.34 -7.45 -5.53
N TRP A 396 -26.83 -6.29 -5.93
CA TRP A 396 -27.39 -5.51 -7.03
C TRP A 396 -27.25 -6.22 -8.37
N TYR A 397 -26.08 -6.80 -8.65
CA TYR A 397 -25.79 -7.47 -9.91
C TYR A 397 -26.75 -8.64 -10.17
N PHE A 398 -26.89 -9.53 -9.17
CA PHE A 398 -27.74 -10.72 -9.27
C PHE A 398 -29.23 -10.45 -8.94
N SER A 399 -29.66 -9.19 -8.88
CA SER A 399 -31.08 -8.85 -8.79
C SER A 399 -31.69 -8.72 -10.17
N ARG A 400 -32.85 -9.38 -10.39
CA ARG A 400 -33.65 -9.17 -11.62
C ARG A 400 -34.27 -7.77 -11.67
N GLN A 401 -34.60 -7.19 -10.51
CA GLN A 401 -35.17 -5.85 -10.38
C GLN A 401 -34.15 -4.93 -9.70
N LYS A 402 -33.21 -4.43 -10.50
CA LYS A 402 -32.08 -3.62 -10.00
C LYS A 402 -32.47 -2.26 -9.44
N SER A 403 -33.70 -1.78 -9.68
CA SER A 403 -34.21 -0.50 -9.17
C SER A 403 -34.83 -0.59 -7.78
N VAL A 404 -35.15 -1.79 -7.29
CA VAL A 404 -35.83 -2.01 -6.00
C VAL A 404 -34.97 -2.94 -5.14
N LEU A 405 -34.05 -2.37 -4.37
CA LEU A 405 -33.23 -3.11 -3.40
C LEU A 405 -33.49 -2.58 -1.98
N TYR A 406 -33.67 -3.50 -1.04
CA TYR A 406 -33.86 -3.18 0.37
C TYR A 406 -32.55 -3.38 1.15
N GLY A 407 -31.79 -2.29 1.34
CA GLY A 407 -30.62 -2.23 2.23
C GLY A 407 -29.50 -3.25 1.95
N PRO A 408 -29.01 -3.41 0.71
CA PRO A 408 -28.02 -4.44 0.35
C PRO A 408 -26.70 -4.29 1.13
N LEU A 409 -26.24 -3.06 1.34
CA LEU A 409 -25.02 -2.81 2.13
C LEU A 409 -25.21 -3.17 3.60
N PHE A 410 -26.37 -2.90 4.20
CA PHE A 410 -26.62 -3.23 5.60
C PHE A 410 -26.62 -4.75 5.83
N SER A 411 -27.21 -5.50 4.90
CA SER A 411 -27.13 -6.97 4.89
C SER A 411 -25.66 -7.45 4.83
N SER A 412 -24.86 -6.82 3.96
CA SER A 412 -23.44 -7.11 3.82
C SER A 412 -22.63 -6.79 5.09
N ILE A 413 -22.90 -5.66 5.76
CA ILE A 413 -22.30 -5.30 7.06
C ILE A 413 -22.62 -6.37 8.12
N LYS A 414 -23.89 -6.78 8.22
CA LYS A 414 -24.31 -7.83 9.17
C LYS A 414 -23.59 -9.15 8.88
N SER A 415 -23.43 -9.50 7.61
CA SER A 415 -22.68 -10.68 7.18
C SER A 415 -21.19 -10.57 7.55
N ALA A 416 -20.57 -9.41 7.31
CA ALA A 416 -19.18 -9.15 7.66
C ALA A 416 -18.92 -9.38 9.15
N ILE A 417 -19.72 -8.73 10.01
CA ILE A 417 -19.57 -8.78 11.47
C ILE A 417 -19.84 -10.19 12.01
N LYS A 418 -20.88 -10.88 11.51
CA LYS A 418 -21.28 -12.17 12.05
C LYS A 418 -20.40 -13.34 11.59
N TYR A 419 -19.93 -13.31 10.34
CA TYR A 419 -19.32 -14.48 9.71
C TYR A 419 -17.90 -14.27 9.20
N HIS A 420 -17.55 -13.09 8.69
CA HIS A 420 -16.35 -12.92 7.86
C HIS A 420 -15.23 -12.05 8.47
N LEU A 421 -15.37 -11.55 9.71
CA LEU A 421 -14.32 -10.77 10.37
C LEU A 421 -12.95 -11.49 10.41
N GLY A 422 -12.93 -12.81 10.61
CA GLY A 422 -11.69 -13.59 10.60
C GLY A 422 -11.00 -13.60 9.23
N SER A 423 -11.77 -13.69 8.15
CA SER A 423 -11.23 -13.60 6.78
C SER A 423 -10.74 -12.20 6.44
N ILE A 424 -11.44 -11.16 6.89
CA ILE A 424 -11.03 -9.76 6.69
C ILE A 424 -9.74 -9.47 7.50
N ALA A 425 -9.64 -9.99 8.72
CA ALA A 425 -8.40 -9.92 9.51
C ALA A 425 -7.23 -10.65 8.82
N LEU A 426 -7.47 -11.84 8.26
CA LEU A 426 -6.47 -12.56 7.47
C LEU A 426 -6.06 -11.82 6.20
N GLY A 427 -7.01 -11.27 5.44
CA GLY A 427 -6.72 -10.55 4.19
C GLY A 427 -5.92 -9.27 4.43
N SER A 428 -6.32 -8.49 5.43
CA SER A 428 -5.59 -7.28 5.82
C SER A 428 -4.19 -7.58 6.34
N MET A 429 -4.01 -8.63 7.16
CA MET A 429 -2.69 -9.07 7.61
C MET A 429 -1.84 -9.58 6.44
N SER A 430 -2.44 -10.32 5.51
CA SER A 430 -1.76 -10.84 4.31
C SER A 430 -1.14 -9.71 3.50
N ARG A 431 -1.89 -8.62 3.26
CA ARG A 431 -1.37 -7.43 2.55
C ARG A 431 -0.19 -6.76 3.26
N VAL A 432 -0.24 -6.68 4.60
CA VAL A 432 0.87 -6.13 5.38
C VAL A 432 2.10 -7.03 5.21
N THR A 433 1.95 -8.35 5.40
CA THR A 433 3.06 -9.30 5.34
C THR A 433 3.68 -9.47 3.95
N SER A 434 2.89 -9.46 2.88
CA SER A 434 3.39 -9.61 1.51
C SER A 434 4.37 -8.50 1.15
N GLN A 435 4.07 -7.26 1.56
CA GLN A 435 4.94 -6.11 1.31
C GLN A 435 6.27 -6.20 2.08
N PHE A 436 6.23 -6.61 3.35
CA PHE A 436 7.44 -6.80 4.15
C PHE A 436 8.33 -7.92 3.58
N LEU A 437 7.74 -9.01 3.10
CA LEU A 437 8.50 -10.16 2.58
C LEU A 437 9.18 -9.85 1.25
N LYS A 438 8.54 -9.08 0.35
CA LYS A 438 9.16 -8.62 -0.91
C LYS A 438 10.41 -7.76 -0.65
N ILE A 439 10.34 -6.81 0.28
CA ILE A 439 11.46 -5.92 0.62
C ILE A 439 12.63 -6.69 1.25
N LEU A 440 12.34 -7.59 2.20
CA LEU A 440 13.35 -8.42 2.85
C LEU A 440 14.06 -9.34 1.84
N PHE A 441 13.35 -9.84 0.83
CA PHE A 441 13.92 -10.70 -0.20
C PHE A 441 14.85 -9.95 -1.17
N LEU A 442 14.43 -8.78 -1.68
CA LEU A 442 15.24 -7.94 -2.58
C LEU A 442 16.58 -7.53 -1.93
N SER A 443 16.58 -7.22 -0.64
CA SER A 443 17.80 -6.85 0.10
C SER A 443 18.81 -7.99 0.22
N LYS A 444 18.36 -9.25 0.28
CA LYS A 444 19.24 -10.42 0.40
C LYS A 444 19.82 -10.87 -0.93
N LEU A 445 19.06 -10.76 -2.02
CA LEU A 445 19.57 -11.01 -3.37
C LEU A 445 20.70 -10.04 -3.75
N SER A 446 20.58 -8.76 -3.36
CA SER A 446 21.61 -7.75 -3.67
C SER A 446 22.92 -7.93 -2.87
N GLN A 447 22.88 -8.61 -1.72
CA GLN A 447 24.08 -8.91 -0.94
C GLN A 447 24.83 -10.14 -1.47
N SER A 448 24.12 -11.13 -2.01
CA SER A 448 24.72 -12.35 -2.54
C SER A 448 25.48 -12.14 -3.86
N THR A 449 25.17 -11.10 -4.64
CA THR A 449 25.86 -10.78 -5.89
C THR A 449 27.11 -9.90 -5.72
N ARG A 450 27.40 -9.43 -4.49
CA ARG A 450 28.56 -8.58 -4.19
C ARG A 450 29.78 -9.32 -3.62
N THR A 451 29.69 -10.63 -3.40
CA THR A 451 30.88 -11.43 -3.04
C THR A 451 31.64 -11.77 -4.32
N GLY A 452 32.82 -11.16 -4.50
CA GLY A 452 33.67 -11.35 -5.68
C GLY A 452 34.05 -12.82 -5.96
N PRO A 453 34.57 -13.11 -7.17
CA PRO A 453 34.63 -14.44 -7.79
C PRO A 453 35.47 -15.52 -7.08
N ASN A 454 36.14 -15.22 -5.96
CA ASN A 454 37.21 -16.07 -5.40
C ASN A 454 37.00 -16.55 -3.95
N LYS A 455 35.77 -16.60 -3.43
CA LYS A 455 35.49 -17.29 -2.14
C LYS A 455 34.54 -18.48 -2.33
N PRO A 456 34.91 -19.70 -1.91
CA PRO A 456 34.05 -20.86 -2.06
C PRO A 456 32.79 -20.71 -1.19
N PRO A 457 31.57 -21.00 -1.72
CA PRO A 457 30.32 -20.75 -1.03
C PRO A 457 30.06 -21.87 -0.01
N THR A 458 30.66 -21.79 1.17
CA THR A 458 30.60 -22.89 2.15
C THR A 458 29.69 -22.64 3.36
N LEU A 459 28.96 -21.52 3.43
CA LEU A 459 27.95 -21.30 4.49
C LEU A 459 26.53 -20.96 3.98
N CYS A 460 26.30 -20.91 2.67
CA CYS A 460 25.05 -20.46 2.06
C CYS A 460 24.35 -21.54 1.22
N LYS A 461 24.34 -22.80 1.68
CA LYS A 461 23.49 -23.86 1.09
C LYS A 461 22.35 -24.28 2.03
N VAL A 462 22.56 -24.23 3.34
CA VAL A 462 21.53 -24.57 4.33
C VAL A 462 20.48 -23.46 4.52
N CYS A 463 20.88 -22.18 4.46
CA CYS A 463 19.94 -21.06 4.50
C CYS A 463 19.10 -20.97 3.22
N VAL A 464 19.67 -21.29 2.06
CA VAL A 464 18.96 -21.22 0.77
C VAL A 464 17.90 -22.33 0.69
N PHE A 465 18.21 -23.56 1.09
CA PHE A 465 17.25 -24.68 0.94
C PHE A 465 16.00 -24.56 1.84
N LYS A 466 16.16 -24.14 3.10
CA LYS A 466 15.04 -23.95 4.04
C LYS A 466 14.21 -22.70 3.72
N THR A 467 14.85 -21.65 3.21
CA THR A 467 14.18 -20.42 2.74
C THR A 467 13.49 -20.67 1.41
N CYS A 468 14.03 -21.48 0.49
CA CYS A 468 13.44 -21.78 -0.82
C CYS A 468 12.12 -22.57 -0.72
N VAL A 469 11.98 -23.50 0.23
CA VAL A 469 10.69 -24.19 0.45
C VAL A 469 9.63 -23.20 0.95
N CYS A 470 10.01 -22.30 1.86
CA CYS A 470 9.12 -21.25 2.34
C CYS A 470 8.81 -20.21 1.25
N ILE A 471 9.75 -19.86 0.37
CA ILE A 471 9.55 -18.97 -0.78
C ILE A 471 8.61 -19.62 -1.80
N LYS A 472 8.81 -20.89 -2.14
CA LYS A 472 7.91 -21.60 -3.07
C LYS A 472 6.50 -21.70 -2.50
N CYS A 473 6.35 -22.00 -1.21
CA CYS A 473 5.04 -22.01 -0.55
C CYS A 473 4.43 -20.60 -0.46
N HIS A 474 5.25 -19.59 -0.18
CA HIS A 474 4.82 -18.21 -0.09
C HIS A 474 4.37 -17.66 -1.45
N ASN A 475 5.16 -17.85 -2.51
CA ASN A 475 4.81 -17.46 -3.88
C ASN A 475 3.51 -18.14 -4.34
N ARG A 476 3.32 -19.43 -4.02
CA ARG A 476 2.03 -20.11 -4.29
C ARG A 476 0.84 -19.44 -3.58
N ILE A 477 1.00 -19.02 -2.32
CA ILE A 477 -0.07 -18.35 -1.56
C ILE A 477 -0.29 -16.91 -2.06
N LEU A 478 0.78 -16.19 -2.40
CA LEU A 478 0.73 -14.81 -2.89
C LEU A 478 -0.10 -14.68 -4.17
N ARG A 479 -0.04 -15.66 -5.08
CA ARG A 479 -0.87 -15.71 -6.31
C ARG A 479 -2.37 -15.63 -6.03
N TYR A 480 -2.80 -16.15 -4.88
CA TYR A 480 -4.21 -16.16 -4.49
C TYR A 480 -4.59 -14.97 -3.62
N ILE A 481 -3.67 -14.05 -3.30
CA ILE A 481 -3.97 -12.82 -2.58
C ILE A 481 -4.22 -11.74 -3.62
N THR A 482 -5.49 -11.55 -4.00
CA THR A 482 -5.89 -10.57 -5.01
C THR A 482 -6.94 -9.61 -4.46
N ALA A 483 -7.11 -8.47 -5.11
CA ALA A 483 -8.19 -7.52 -4.81
C ALA A 483 -9.60 -8.14 -4.99
N HIS A 484 -9.70 -9.22 -5.77
CA HIS A 484 -10.95 -9.90 -6.15
C HIS A 484 -11.44 -10.91 -5.10
N ASN A 485 -10.61 -11.28 -4.12
CA ASN A 485 -10.96 -12.28 -3.11
C ASN A 485 -12.24 -11.90 -2.36
N TYR A 486 -12.40 -10.63 -1.98
CA TYR A 486 -13.58 -10.17 -1.24
C TYR A 486 -14.85 -10.23 -2.07
N THR A 487 -14.77 -10.10 -3.39
CA THR A 487 -15.92 -10.26 -4.29
C THR A 487 -16.40 -11.70 -4.32
N VAL A 488 -15.51 -12.66 -4.58
CA VAL A 488 -15.86 -14.09 -4.58
C VAL A 488 -16.34 -14.51 -3.19
N GLN A 489 -15.71 -14.02 -2.13
CA GLN A 489 -16.14 -14.26 -0.76
C GLN A 489 -17.54 -13.69 -0.49
N ALA A 490 -17.85 -12.52 -1.02
CA ALA A 490 -19.17 -11.92 -0.87
C ALA A 490 -20.25 -12.77 -1.57
N ILE A 491 -19.97 -13.29 -2.76
CA ILE A 491 -20.90 -14.12 -3.55
C ILE A 491 -21.09 -15.50 -2.88
N PHE A 492 -20.01 -16.26 -2.67
CA PHE A 492 -20.06 -17.67 -2.31
C PHE A 492 -19.87 -17.97 -0.81
N ALA A 493 -19.51 -16.96 0.00
CA ALA A 493 -19.23 -17.11 1.43
C ALA A 493 -18.04 -18.02 1.80
N ASN A 494 -17.11 -18.25 0.85
CA ASN A 494 -15.91 -19.05 1.06
C ASN A 494 -14.88 -18.35 1.97
N PRO A 495 -13.94 -19.09 2.61
CA PRO A 495 -12.79 -18.50 3.28
C PRO A 495 -11.89 -17.69 2.33
N TYR A 496 -11.17 -16.69 2.85
CA TYR A 496 -10.45 -15.69 2.05
C TYR A 496 -9.53 -16.26 0.96
N LEU A 497 -8.70 -17.25 1.30
CA LEU A 497 -7.76 -17.86 0.35
C LEU A 497 -8.44 -18.77 -0.67
N ALA A 498 -9.52 -19.46 -0.26
CA ALA A 498 -10.31 -20.28 -1.18
C ALA A 498 -11.01 -19.39 -2.23
N SER A 499 -11.57 -18.25 -1.78
CA SER A 499 -12.09 -17.22 -2.68
C SER A 499 -11.03 -16.68 -3.65
N GLY A 500 -9.79 -16.53 -3.20
CA GLY A 500 -8.68 -16.11 -4.05
C GLY A 500 -8.32 -17.10 -5.15
N ARG A 501 -8.35 -18.41 -4.85
CA ARG A 501 -8.13 -19.46 -5.86
C ARG A 501 -9.18 -19.41 -6.97
N VAL A 502 -10.45 -19.33 -6.60
CA VAL A 502 -11.56 -19.22 -7.55
C VAL A 502 -11.41 -17.95 -8.40
N ALA A 503 -11.14 -16.80 -7.78
CA ALA A 503 -10.94 -15.54 -8.48
C ALA A 503 -9.79 -15.60 -9.50
N TYR A 504 -8.65 -16.16 -9.09
CA TYR A 504 -7.46 -16.30 -9.94
C TYR A 504 -7.76 -17.11 -11.21
N HIS A 505 -8.32 -18.31 -11.05
CA HIS A 505 -8.62 -19.18 -12.20
C HIS A 505 -9.69 -18.60 -13.12
N LEU A 506 -10.69 -17.94 -12.55
CA LEU A 506 -11.76 -17.29 -13.30
C LEU A 506 -11.24 -16.13 -14.17
N LEU A 507 -10.35 -15.31 -13.60
CA LEU A 507 -9.70 -14.20 -14.32
C LEU A 507 -8.72 -14.71 -15.38
N LYS A 508 -7.96 -15.77 -15.08
CA LYS A 508 -7.01 -16.35 -16.04
C LYS A 508 -7.71 -16.89 -17.29
N ARG A 509 -8.85 -17.57 -17.12
CA ARG A 509 -9.63 -18.13 -18.25
C ARG A 509 -10.36 -17.05 -19.06
N ASN A 510 -10.78 -15.98 -18.40
CA ASN A 510 -11.55 -14.89 -19.02
C ASN A 510 -10.74 -13.57 -19.13
N TYR A 511 -9.42 -13.66 -19.30
CA TYR A 511 -8.54 -12.50 -19.20
C TYR A 511 -8.91 -11.39 -20.17
N VAL A 512 -9.17 -11.68 -21.45
CA VAL A 512 -9.39 -10.61 -22.43
C VAL A 512 -10.71 -9.88 -22.22
N ARG A 513 -11.79 -10.60 -21.93
CA ARG A 513 -13.13 -10.01 -21.73
C ARG A 513 -13.29 -9.36 -20.34
N ILE A 514 -12.52 -9.80 -19.34
CA ILE A 514 -12.74 -9.44 -17.92
C ILE A 514 -11.48 -8.89 -17.27
N GLY A 515 -10.38 -9.65 -17.31
CA GLY A 515 -9.10 -9.28 -16.67
C GLY A 515 -8.48 -8.00 -17.24
N ARG A 516 -8.38 -7.87 -18.56
CA ARG A 516 -7.81 -6.71 -19.24
C ARG A 516 -8.60 -5.42 -18.95
N PRO A 517 -9.93 -5.37 -19.12
CA PRO A 517 -10.71 -4.20 -18.72
C PRO A 517 -10.62 -3.87 -17.23
N ALA A 518 -10.57 -4.88 -16.35
CA ALA A 518 -10.38 -4.68 -14.91
C ALA A 518 -9.02 -4.04 -14.60
N LYS A 519 -7.92 -4.52 -15.22
CA LYS A 519 -6.56 -3.98 -15.06
C LYS A 519 -6.50 -2.52 -15.51
N ILE A 520 -7.06 -2.20 -16.68
CA ILE A 520 -7.08 -0.83 -17.22
C ILE A 520 -7.96 0.09 -16.36
N GLY A 521 -9.17 -0.34 -15.97
CA GLY A 521 -10.06 0.45 -15.15
C GLY A 521 -9.47 0.73 -13.76
N THR A 522 -8.82 -0.28 -13.15
CA THR A 522 -8.10 -0.14 -11.88
C THR A 522 -6.94 0.84 -12.00
N PHE A 523 -6.20 0.81 -13.12
CA PHE A 523 -5.15 1.81 -13.40
C PHE A 523 -5.70 3.24 -13.43
N ILE A 524 -6.82 3.47 -14.13
CA ILE A 524 -7.47 4.79 -14.19
C ILE A 524 -7.97 5.24 -12.81
N ILE A 525 -8.57 4.34 -12.04
CA ILE A 525 -9.05 4.65 -10.68
C ILE A 525 -7.87 4.98 -9.76
N ASN A 526 -6.75 4.27 -9.89
CA ASN A 526 -5.52 4.59 -9.15
C ASN A 526 -5.01 6.01 -9.47
N MET A 527 -5.14 6.52 -10.70
CA MET A 527 -4.79 7.92 -10.96
C MET A 527 -5.71 8.89 -10.20
N MET A 528 -7.01 8.60 -10.11
CA MET A 528 -7.95 9.40 -9.31
C MET A 528 -7.56 9.38 -7.82
N LYS A 529 -7.13 8.22 -7.29
CA LYS A 529 -6.61 8.11 -5.93
C LYS A 529 -5.38 9.01 -5.73
N TRP A 530 -4.43 9.02 -6.66
CA TRP A 530 -3.25 9.90 -6.59
C TRP A 530 -3.61 11.37 -6.57
N VAL A 531 -4.59 11.81 -7.38
CA VAL A 531 -5.07 13.19 -7.35
C VAL A 531 -5.62 13.54 -5.96
N ILE A 532 -6.45 12.67 -5.37
CA ILE A 532 -6.98 12.86 -4.00
C ILE A 532 -5.83 12.99 -2.99
N ILE A 533 -4.86 12.06 -3.03
CA ILE A 533 -3.73 12.02 -2.09
C ILE A 533 -2.86 13.28 -2.22
N LEU A 534 -2.42 13.61 -3.43
CA LEU A 534 -1.54 14.74 -3.68
C LEU A 534 -2.23 16.07 -3.38
N SER A 535 -3.55 16.18 -3.62
CA SER A 535 -4.30 17.40 -3.32
C SER A 535 -4.21 17.77 -1.83
N GLY A 536 -4.36 16.79 -0.93
CA GLY A 536 -4.26 17.00 0.52
C GLY A 536 -2.83 17.29 0.97
N VAL A 537 -1.86 16.50 0.48
CA VAL A 537 -0.43 16.67 0.84
C VAL A 537 0.12 18.02 0.37
N CYS A 538 -0.17 18.41 -0.88
CA CYS A 538 0.26 19.71 -1.42
C CYS A 538 -0.38 20.87 -0.65
N LEU A 539 -1.65 20.78 -0.27
CA LEU A 539 -2.30 21.84 0.51
C LEU A 539 -1.67 21.96 1.91
N THR A 540 -1.45 20.85 2.62
CA THR A 540 -0.78 20.86 3.93
C THR A 540 0.59 21.52 3.83
N LEU A 541 1.42 21.11 2.86
CA LEU A 541 2.74 21.68 2.64
C LEU A 541 2.68 23.17 2.30
N ALA A 542 1.77 23.58 1.41
CA ALA A 542 1.61 24.98 1.04
C ALA A 542 1.24 25.85 2.26
N LEU A 543 0.36 25.35 3.15
CA LEU A 543 -0.05 26.06 4.38
C LEU A 543 1.06 26.16 5.43
N ILE A 544 2.09 25.30 5.37
CA ILE A 544 3.24 25.35 6.26
C ILE A 544 4.37 26.20 5.66
N ILE A 545 4.59 26.11 4.35
CA ILE A 545 5.75 26.71 3.67
C ILE A 545 5.58 28.20 3.41
N PHE A 546 4.45 28.64 2.85
CA PHE A 546 4.29 30.05 2.43
C PHE A 546 3.88 30.99 3.57
N PRO A 547 2.94 30.62 4.46
CA PRO A 547 2.57 31.46 5.59
C PRO A 547 3.63 31.48 6.69
N LYS A 548 3.80 32.65 7.33
CA LYS A 548 4.58 32.77 8.58
C LYS A 548 3.89 32.10 9.78
N THR A 549 2.58 31.92 9.69
CA THR A 549 1.74 31.32 10.73
C THR A 549 0.82 30.28 10.14
N THR A 550 0.60 29.18 10.85
CA THR A 550 -0.44 28.21 10.51
C THR A 550 -1.83 28.83 10.62
N PRO A 551 -2.90 28.19 10.08
CA PRO A 551 -4.27 28.70 10.19
C PRO A 551 -4.75 29.06 11.61
N SER A 552 -4.24 28.38 12.64
CA SER A 552 -4.54 28.63 14.06
C SER A 552 -3.61 29.68 14.70
N GLY A 553 -2.73 30.30 13.93
CA GLY A 553 -1.83 31.37 14.39
C GLY A 553 -0.51 30.90 15.00
N LYS A 554 -0.15 29.61 14.94
CA LYS A 554 1.15 29.13 15.42
C LYS A 554 2.25 29.51 14.44
N MET A 555 3.40 29.98 14.92
CA MET A 555 4.48 30.41 14.02
C MET A 555 5.13 29.21 13.33
N THR A 556 5.26 29.26 12.00
CA THR A 556 5.83 28.15 11.23
C THR A 556 7.36 28.04 11.39
N ILE A 557 8.00 29.05 11.96
CA ILE A 557 9.44 29.03 12.30
C ILE A 557 9.75 28.20 13.55
N GLU A 558 8.75 27.90 14.39
CA GLU A 558 8.92 27.05 15.58
C GLU A 558 9.00 25.56 15.25
N LEU A 559 8.69 25.17 14.00
CA LEU A 559 8.84 23.79 13.57
C LEU A 559 10.32 23.44 13.42
N THR A 560 10.73 22.36 14.07
CA THR A 560 12.08 21.78 13.97
C THR A 560 12.29 21.09 12.63
N GLY A 561 11.23 20.52 12.05
CA GLY A 561 11.24 19.94 10.73
C GLY A 561 9.83 19.81 10.15
N PHE A 562 9.78 19.37 8.89
CA PHE A 562 8.52 19.25 8.15
C PHE A 562 8.07 17.79 7.99
N SER A 563 8.90 16.83 8.38
CA SER A 563 8.69 15.40 8.11
C SER A 563 7.46 14.83 8.81
N GLY A 564 7.21 15.21 10.07
CA GLY A 564 6.04 14.76 10.84
C GLY A 564 4.71 15.15 10.16
N PRO A 565 4.44 16.45 9.94
CA PRO A 565 3.22 16.90 9.27
C PRO A 565 3.03 16.31 7.87
N ILE A 566 4.12 16.15 7.10
CA ILE A 566 4.08 15.50 5.78
C ILE A 566 3.64 14.04 5.91
N LEU A 567 4.29 13.26 6.78
CA LEU A 567 3.99 11.83 6.96
C LEU A 567 2.52 11.62 7.34
N PHE A 568 2.03 12.38 8.33
CA PHE A 568 0.64 12.29 8.77
C PHE A 568 -0.35 12.72 7.69
N SER A 569 -0.03 13.79 6.95
CA SER A 569 -0.84 14.22 5.80
C SER A 569 -0.88 13.15 4.71
N CYS A 570 0.22 12.45 4.45
CA CYS A 570 0.30 11.34 3.50
C CYS A 570 -0.58 10.17 3.95
N VAL A 571 -0.48 9.72 5.20
CA VAL A 571 -1.27 8.59 5.72
C VAL A 571 -2.77 8.89 5.68
N LEU A 572 -3.17 10.08 6.16
CA LEU A 572 -4.58 10.46 6.17
C LEU A 572 -5.16 10.65 4.76
N SER A 573 -4.41 11.30 3.86
CA SER A 573 -4.87 11.49 2.47
C SER A 573 -4.85 10.18 1.69
N TRP A 574 -3.91 9.26 1.97
CA TRP A 574 -3.91 7.89 1.45
C TRP A 574 -5.15 7.12 1.88
N PHE A 575 -5.52 7.19 3.16
CA PHE A 575 -6.74 6.55 3.65
C PHE A 575 -7.99 7.08 2.93
N VAL A 576 -8.09 8.40 2.72
CA VAL A 576 -9.19 9.03 1.96
C VAL A 576 -9.22 8.55 0.51
N GLY A 577 -8.05 8.51 -0.15
CA GLY A 577 -7.91 8.00 -1.51
C GLY A 577 -8.34 6.54 -1.64
N GLU A 578 -7.91 5.68 -0.71
CA GLU A 578 -8.31 4.26 -0.70
C GLU A 578 -9.80 4.05 -0.41
N VAL A 579 -10.42 4.86 0.45
CA VAL A 579 -11.86 4.72 0.72
C VAL A 579 -12.71 5.19 -0.46
N PHE A 580 -12.44 6.39 -1.00
CA PHE A 580 -13.22 6.93 -2.13
C PHE A 580 -12.91 6.22 -3.45
N GLY A 581 -11.64 6.11 -3.81
CA GLY A 581 -11.23 5.40 -5.02
C GLY A 581 -11.47 3.91 -4.92
N GLY A 582 -11.34 3.31 -3.73
CA GLY A 582 -11.63 1.91 -3.51
C GLY A 582 -13.11 1.57 -3.71
N ALA A 583 -14.05 2.49 -3.45
CA ALA A 583 -15.46 2.25 -3.76
C ALA A 583 -15.70 2.05 -5.27
N LEU A 584 -15.00 2.83 -6.11
CA LEU A 584 -15.03 2.70 -7.56
C LEU A 584 -14.36 1.41 -8.01
N GLU A 585 -13.19 1.11 -7.45
CA GLU A 585 -12.41 -0.09 -7.76
C GLU A 585 -13.21 -1.36 -7.43
N VAL A 586 -13.87 -1.38 -6.26
CA VAL A 586 -14.71 -2.50 -5.83
C VAL A 586 -15.93 -2.64 -6.74
N SER A 587 -16.56 -1.54 -7.16
CA SER A 587 -17.68 -1.58 -8.10
C SER A 587 -17.24 -2.19 -9.43
N LEU A 588 -16.13 -1.70 -10.00
CA LEU A 588 -15.52 -2.21 -11.22
C LEU A 588 -15.23 -3.71 -11.12
N ASN A 589 -14.44 -4.10 -10.12
CA ASN A 589 -13.99 -5.48 -9.93
C ASN A 589 -15.16 -6.42 -9.63
N THR A 590 -16.17 -5.95 -8.89
CA THR A 590 -17.32 -6.78 -8.53
C THR A 590 -18.26 -7.00 -9.70
N VAL A 591 -18.56 -5.97 -10.49
CA VAL A 591 -19.43 -6.12 -11.68
C VAL A 591 -18.77 -7.06 -12.69
N LEU A 592 -17.47 -6.91 -12.94
CA LEU A 592 -16.75 -7.74 -13.90
C LEU A 592 -16.63 -9.19 -13.46
N LEU A 593 -16.29 -9.43 -12.20
CA LEU A 593 -16.16 -10.79 -11.69
C LEU A 593 -17.52 -11.47 -11.52
N ALA A 594 -18.56 -10.71 -11.15
CA ALA A 594 -19.92 -11.24 -11.12
C ALA A 594 -20.40 -11.62 -12.53
N ALA A 595 -20.04 -10.84 -13.56
CA ALA A 595 -20.28 -11.23 -14.95
C ALA A 595 -19.56 -12.51 -15.34
N ALA A 596 -18.30 -12.68 -14.95
CA ALA A 596 -17.58 -13.93 -15.15
C ALA A 596 -18.32 -15.12 -14.52
N CYS A 597 -18.78 -14.96 -13.28
CA CYS A 597 -19.53 -16.01 -12.58
C CYS A 597 -20.87 -16.30 -13.28
N ASP A 598 -21.61 -15.26 -13.68
CA ASP A 598 -22.89 -15.37 -14.38
C ASP A 598 -22.77 -16.13 -15.71
N GLU A 599 -21.66 -15.92 -16.44
CA GLU A 599 -21.42 -16.63 -17.70
C GLU A 599 -21.13 -18.12 -17.54
N GLU A 600 -20.41 -18.51 -16.48
CA GLU A 600 -20.08 -19.90 -16.15
C GLU A 600 -21.25 -20.64 -15.51
N MET A 601 -22.04 -19.94 -14.69
CA MET A 601 -23.15 -20.53 -13.93
C MET A 601 -24.43 -20.71 -14.77
N PHE A 602 -24.69 -19.82 -15.74
CA PHE A 602 -25.98 -19.75 -16.42
C PHE A 602 -25.90 -19.74 -17.95
N ALA A 603 -26.87 -20.41 -18.57
CA ALA A 603 -27.13 -20.27 -19.99
C ALA A 603 -27.54 -18.83 -20.34
N ARG A 604 -27.26 -18.38 -21.57
CA ARG A 604 -27.37 -16.97 -21.99
C ARG A 604 -28.70 -16.30 -21.63
N GLU A 605 -29.82 -17.00 -21.77
CA GLU A 605 -31.17 -16.49 -21.48
C GLU A 605 -31.46 -16.30 -19.98
N GLN A 606 -30.72 -17.00 -19.12
CA GLN A 606 -30.87 -16.99 -17.67
C GLN A 606 -29.89 -16.03 -16.98
N ARG A 607 -29.04 -15.32 -17.73
CA ARG A 607 -28.02 -14.43 -17.16
C ARG A 607 -28.63 -13.17 -16.52
N PHE A 608 -27.95 -12.63 -15.52
CA PHE A 608 -28.30 -11.39 -14.80
C PHE A 608 -27.59 -10.14 -15.35
N ILE A 609 -26.60 -10.35 -16.23
CA ILE A 609 -25.85 -9.29 -16.92
C ILE A 609 -26.79 -8.31 -17.64
N GLU A 610 -26.45 -7.01 -17.55
CA GLU A 610 -27.15 -5.99 -18.33
C GLU A 610 -26.75 -6.02 -19.80
N GLN A 611 -27.69 -5.67 -20.67
CA GLN A 611 -27.50 -5.75 -22.11
C GLN A 611 -26.32 -4.89 -22.61
N ASP A 612 -26.15 -3.68 -22.10
CA ASP A 612 -25.06 -2.80 -22.54
C ASP A 612 -23.68 -3.25 -22.05
N LEU A 613 -23.61 -3.87 -20.87
CA LEU A 613 -22.39 -4.51 -20.40
C LEU A 613 -22.06 -5.76 -21.23
N LEU A 614 -23.08 -6.57 -21.57
CA LEU A 614 -22.91 -7.74 -22.42
C LEU A 614 -22.45 -7.35 -23.83
N GLU A 615 -23.08 -6.36 -24.44
CA GLU A 615 -22.70 -5.82 -25.76
C GLU A 615 -21.25 -5.32 -25.77
N PHE A 616 -20.84 -4.62 -24.71
CA PHE A 616 -19.47 -4.15 -24.57
C PHE A 616 -18.46 -5.32 -24.43
N MET A 617 -18.77 -6.31 -23.59
CA MET A 617 -17.91 -7.48 -23.38
C MET A 617 -17.81 -8.38 -24.62
N ASP A 618 -18.91 -8.55 -25.36
CA ASP A 618 -18.95 -9.30 -26.62
C ASP A 618 -18.14 -8.56 -27.70
N GLY A 619 -18.26 -7.23 -27.77
CA GLY A 619 -17.46 -6.40 -28.68
C GLY A 619 -15.95 -6.53 -28.48
N ILE A 620 -15.47 -6.58 -27.24
CA ILE A 620 -14.05 -6.82 -26.94
C ILE A 620 -13.61 -8.22 -27.41
N GLY A 621 -14.46 -9.22 -27.20
CA GLY A 621 -14.19 -10.59 -27.64
C GLY A 621 -14.13 -10.71 -29.17
N GLU A 622 -15.04 -10.02 -29.88
CA GLU A 622 -15.06 -9.98 -31.33
C GLU A 622 -13.84 -9.27 -31.92
N GLU A 623 -13.43 -8.13 -31.36
CA GLU A 623 -12.22 -7.41 -31.78
C GLU A 623 -10.98 -8.30 -31.68
N GLN A 624 -10.86 -9.06 -30.60
CA GLN A 624 -9.77 -10.03 -30.43
C GLN A 624 -9.83 -11.14 -31.49
N ASN A 625 -11.02 -11.70 -31.75
CA ASN A 625 -11.20 -12.77 -32.73
C ASN A 625 -10.84 -12.29 -34.15
N LEU A 626 -11.21 -11.07 -34.51
CA LEU A 626 -10.87 -10.44 -35.78
C LEU A 626 -9.35 -10.23 -35.91
N TYR A 627 -8.70 -9.72 -34.86
CA TYR A 627 -7.25 -9.58 -34.81
C TYR A 627 -6.53 -10.92 -35.03
N HIS A 628 -7.00 -12.00 -34.39
CA HIS A 628 -6.43 -13.34 -34.58
C HIS A 628 -6.63 -13.86 -36.02
N GLN A 629 -7.79 -13.62 -36.62
CA GLN A 629 -8.05 -14.00 -38.00
C GLN A 629 -7.16 -13.23 -38.98
N GLU A 630 -6.97 -11.94 -38.76
CA GLU A 630 -6.11 -11.11 -39.62
C GLU A 630 -4.64 -11.55 -39.54
N ASN A 631 -4.14 -11.84 -38.34
CA ASN A 631 -2.78 -12.36 -38.16
C ASN A 631 -2.59 -13.73 -38.82
N LYS A 632 -3.55 -14.65 -38.68
CA LYS A 632 -3.54 -15.93 -39.42
C LYS A 632 -3.47 -15.70 -40.93
N ASN A 633 -4.26 -14.76 -41.45
CA ASN A 633 -4.27 -14.44 -42.87
C ASN A 633 -2.97 -13.78 -43.36
N LYS A 634 -2.31 -12.95 -42.54
CA LYS A 634 -0.98 -12.36 -42.85
C LYS A 634 0.11 -13.43 -42.92
N VAL A 635 0.12 -14.37 -41.98
CA VAL A 635 1.03 -15.53 -42.00
C VAL A 635 0.81 -16.37 -43.26
N MET A 636 -0.45 -16.65 -43.60
CA MET A 636 -0.81 -17.42 -44.80
C MET A 636 -0.44 -16.70 -46.11
N ARG A 637 -0.49 -15.35 -46.15
CA ARG A 637 -0.08 -14.56 -47.34
C ARG A 637 1.44 -14.44 -47.48
N ASN A 638 2.17 -14.37 -46.37
CA ASN A 638 3.62 -14.25 -46.38
C ASN A 638 4.33 -15.62 -46.47
N GLY A 639 3.60 -16.73 -46.31
CA GLY A 639 4.09 -18.10 -46.34
C GLY A 639 3.93 -18.83 -47.68
N VAL A 640 4.13 -18.16 -48.83
CA VAL A 640 4.36 -18.86 -50.10
C VAL A 640 5.86 -18.89 -50.38
N GLY A 641 6.54 -19.84 -49.75
CA GLY A 641 7.98 -20.03 -49.93
C GLY A 641 8.65 -20.79 -48.80
N ASN A 642 8.08 -21.92 -48.37
CA ASN A 642 8.76 -23.15 -47.93
C ASN A 642 7.73 -24.06 -47.26
N THR A 643 7.89 -25.37 -47.45
CA THR A 643 7.08 -26.41 -46.81
C THR A 643 7.14 -26.27 -45.29
N VAL A 644 6.12 -25.66 -44.70
CA VAL A 644 5.92 -25.62 -43.26
C VAL A 644 5.33 -26.96 -42.84
N THR A 645 6.13 -27.76 -42.13
CA THR A 645 5.65 -28.92 -41.39
C THR A 645 4.74 -28.48 -40.27
N SER A 646 3.71 -29.27 -39.96
CA SER A 646 2.62 -28.97 -39.02
C SER A 646 3.02 -28.90 -37.53
N SER A 647 4.26 -28.51 -37.19
CA SER A 647 4.75 -28.37 -35.81
C SER A 647 4.73 -26.93 -35.28
N ASP A 648 4.62 -25.91 -36.14
CA ASP A 648 4.87 -24.52 -35.74
C ASP A 648 3.59 -23.74 -35.37
N TYR A 649 2.47 -24.44 -35.11
CA TYR A 649 1.15 -23.82 -34.92
C TYR A 649 0.62 -23.84 -33.46
N TYR A 650 1.46 -24.17 -32.47
CA TYR A 650 1.03 -24.34 -31.07
C TYR A 650 1.86 -23.56 -30.03
N GLN A 651 2.56 -22.51 -30.44
CA GLN A 651 3.21 -21.57 -29.51
C GLN A 651 2.65 -20.16 -29.72
N ASP A 652 1.40 -19.97 -29.31
CA ASP A 652 0.95 -18.72 -28.67
C ASP A 652 -0.49 -18.91 -28.16
N GLU A 653 -0.76 -18.30 -27.03
CA GLU A 653 -1.71 -18.76 -26.03
C GLU A 653 -3.18 -18.39 -26.28
N GLY A 654 -4.07 -19.17 -25.64
CA GLY A 654 -5.50 -18.91 -25.53
C GLY A 654 -6.34 -20.08 -26.02
N LEU A 655 -6.52 -21.11 -25.19
CA LEU A 655 -7.43 -22.22 -25.48
C LEU A 655 -8.88 -21.73 -25.36
N VAL A 656 -9.40 -21.13 -26.43
CA VAL A 656 -10.84 -20.90 -26.59
C VAL A 656 -11.47 -22.26 -26.82
N LEU A 657 -12.15 -22.81 -25.81
CA LEU A 657 -13.10 -23.90 -26.04
C LEU A 657 -14.17 -23.37 -26.99
N LYS A 658 -14.08 -23.80 -28.25
CA LYS A 658 -15.16 -23.64 -29.22
C LYS A 658 -16.39 -24.35 -28.63
N VAL A 659 -17.39 -23.59 -28.23
CA VAL A 659 -18.74 -24.12 -28.07
C VAL A 659 -19.16 -24.56 -29.47
N VAL A 660 -19.11 -25.85 -29.72
CA VAL A 660 -19.79 -26.46 -30.85
C VAL A 660 -21.27 -26.40 -30.50
N PRO A 661 -22.13 -25.69 -31.26
CA PRO A 661 -23.56 -25.83 -31.05
C PRO A 661 -23.94 -27.24 -31.46
N ASP A 662 -24.31 -28.06 -30.47
CA ASP A 662 -24.84 -29.39 -30.72
C ASP A 662 -26.27 -29.23 -31.27
N ASN A 663 -26.37 -29.06 -32.59
CA ASN A 663 -27.62 -29.04 -33.33
C ASN A 663 -28.20 -30.46 -33.49
N SER A 664 -28.30 -31.22 -32.40
CA SER A 664 -28.83 -32.59 -32.41
C SER A 664 -29.95 -32.83 -31.40
N TRP A 665 -30.81 -31.84 -31.16
CA TRP A 665 -32.12 -32.05 -30.52
C TRP A 665 -33.27 -31.38 -31.27
N GLN A 666 -33.37 -31.65 -32.57
CA GLN A 666 -34.65 -31.57 -33.29
C GLN A 666 -34.67 -32.61 -34.41
N LYS A 667 -35.14 -33.83 -34.08
CA LYS A 667 -36.09 -34.59 -34.90
C LYS A 667 -36.45 -35.92 -34.25
N SER A 668 -37.74 -36.23 -34.37
CA SER A 668 -38.35 -37.57 -34.28
C SER A 668 -38.85 -38.02 -32.91
N ALA A 669 -39.89 -37.35 -32.44
CA ALA A 669 -41.03 -38.06 -31.86
C ALA A 669 -41.87 -38.65 -33.02
N SER A 670 -41.81 -39.97 -33.21
CA SER A 670 -42.90 -40.83 -33.71
C SER A 670 -42.35 -42.17 -34.19
N ASN A 671 -42.87 -43.27 -33.61
CA ASN A 671 -42.94 -44.64 -34.13
C ASN A 671 -41.58 -45.29 -34.48
N VAL A 672 -41.22 -46.47 -33.94
CA VAL A 672 -41.75 -47.76 -34.37
C VAL A 672 -41.11 -48.86 -33.49
N ASP A 673 -41.94 -49.74 -32.94
CA ASP A 673 -41.61 -51.10 -32.52
C ASP A 673 -40.96 -51.93 -33.64
N ARG A 674 -39.84 -52.61 -33.37
CA ARG A 674 -39.59 -54.05 -33.68
C ARG A 674 -38.10 -54.39 -33.79
N SER A 675 -37.66 -55.20 -32.83
CA SER A 675 -37.14 -56.57 -33.01
C SER A 675 -36.04 -56.87 -34.05
N GLN A 676 -34.98 -57.51 -33.52
CA GLN A 676 -34.25 -58.70 -34.02
C GLN A 676 -32.91 -58.57 -34.78
N ARG A 677 -31.92 -59.27 -34.19
CA ARG A 677 -30.88 -60.15 -34.80
C ARG A 677 -29.76 -59.45 -35.61
N ASN A 678 -28.50 -59.90 -35.66
CA ASN A 678 -27.78 -61.06 -35.15
C ASN A 678 -26.26 -60.81 -35.28
N ASN A 679 -25.49 -61.66 -34.58
CA ASN A 679 -24.04 -61.88 -34.52
C ASN A 679 -23.19 -61.87 -35.82
N SER A 680 -21.86 -61.77 -35.58
CA SER A 680 -20.71 -62.49 -36.20
C SER A 680 -19.75 -61.62 -37.02
N VAL A 681 -18.44 -61.86 -37.23
CA VAL A 681 -17.36 -62.74 -36.73
C VAL A 681 -16.03 -62.18 -37.34
N ARG A 682 -14.94 -62.27 -36.56
CA ARG A 682 -13.47 -62.38 -36.82
C ARG A 682 -12.79 -62.19 -38.21
N ASP A 683 -11.54 -61.67 -38.07
CA ASP A 683 -10.22 -62.08 -38.63
C ASP A 683 -9.52 -61.29 -39.76
N ALA A 684 -8.27 -60.89 -39.43
CA ALA A 684 -7.00 -60.86 -40.21
C ALA A 684 -6.92 -59.98 -41.48
N SER A 685 -5.81 -59.35 -41.91
CA SER A 685 -4.36 -59.32 -41.59
C SER A 685 -3.71 -58.28 -42.53
N TYR A 686 -2.55 -57.69 -42.17
CA TYR A 686 -1.31 -57.54 -43.00
C TYR A 686 -0.29 -56.59 -42.33
N TYR A 687 0.90 -57.11 -42.01
CA TYR A 687 2.19 -56.41 -41.84
C TYR A 687 2.72 -56.01 -43.25
N SER A 688 3.63 -55.06 -43.52
CA SER A 688 4.94 -54.81 -42.92
C SER A 688 5.60 -53.48 -43.40
N THR A 689 6.29 -52.80 -42.47
CA THR A 689 7.64 -52.19 -42.53
C THR A 689 8.14 -51.40 -43.76
N ASN A 690 8.61 -50.16 -43.52
CA ASN A 690 10.07 -49.91 -43.50
C ASN A 690 10.48 -48.62 -42.76
N ASN A 691 11.60 -48.74 -42.06
CA ASN A 691 12.29 -47.75 -41.23
C ASN A 691 13.10 -46.74 -42.06
N GLN A 692 13.21 -45.50 -41.56
CA GLN A 692 14.50 -44.79 -41.55
C GLN A 692 14.56 -43.77 -40.40
N LYS A 693 15.60 -43.92 -39.57
CA LYS A 693 16.00 -43.04 -38.46
C LYS A 693 16.54 -41.71 -39.00
N LEU A 694 16.18 -40.60 -38.35
CA LEU A 694 16.98 -39.37 -38.29
C LEU A 694 16.82 -38.77 -36.88
N ASN A 695 17.95 -38.65 -36.18
CA ASN A 695 18.10 -37.93 -34.92
C ASN A 695 17.94 -36.43 -35.18
N ILE A 696 17.12 -35.71 -34.40
CA ILE A 696 17.21 -34.26 -34.24
C ILE A 696 17.02 -33.89 -32.77
N GLU A 697 17.85 -32.93 -32.40
CA GLU A 697 18.26 -32.32 -31.13
C GLU A 697 17.17 -31.96 -30.10
N ASP A 698 17.63 -31.97 -28.85
CA ASP A 698 17.01 -31.39 -27.66
C ASP A 698 16.57 -29.94 -27.91
N SER A 699 15.29 -29.63 -27.67
CA SER A 699 14.78 -28.25 -27.60
C SER A 699 14.26 -27.95 -26.19
N GLU A 700 14.68 -26.79 -25.69
CA GLU A 700 14.53 -26.27 -24.33
C GLU A 700 13.05 -26.08 -23.89
N PRO A 701 12.76 -26.09 -22.57
CA PRO A 701 11.41 -25.80 -22.08
C PRO A 701 11.08 -24.30 -22.19
N SER A 702 9.94 -24.05 -22.84
CA SER A 702 9.40 -22.77 -23.31
C SER A 702 9.10 -21.70 -22.24
N GLU A 703 9.42 -20.45 -22.59
CA GLU A 703 9.25 -19.17 -21.85
C GLU A 703 7.79 -18.71 -21.64
N LEU A 704 6.78 -19.50 -21.99
CA LEU A 704 5.40 -19.04 -22.14
C LEU A 704 4.61 -18.95 -20.81
N ASP A 705 4.84 -19.87 -19.87
CA ASP A 705 4.24 -19.78 -18.52
C ASP A 705 4.74 -18.54 -17.74
N ASN A 706 5.88 -17.96 -18.13
CA ASN A 706 6.43 -16.76 -17.48
C ASN A 706 5.72 -15.47 -17.95
N ILE A 707 5.13 -15.41 -19.15
CA ILE A 707 4.52 -14.18 -19.68
C ILE A 707 3.11 -13.96 -19.09
N ILE A 708 2.30 -15.03 -18.95
CA ILE A 708 1.02 -14.95 -18.25
C ILE A 708 1.21 -14.82 -16.73
N GLU A 709 2.25 -15.44 -16.14
CA GLU A 709 2.59 -15.20 -14.74
C GLU A 709 3.14 -13.79 -14.51
N GLU A 710 3.99 -13.21 -15.37
CA GLU A 710 4.44 -11.82 -15.26
C GLU A 710 3.28 -10.82 -15.33
N ASP A 711 2.32 -11.00 -16.24
CA ASP A 711 1.20 -10.06 -16.42
C ASP A 711 0.11 -10.14 -15.33
N LEU A 712 0.03 -11.25 -14.60
CA LEU A 712 -0.87 -11.47 -13.46
C LEU A 712 -0.20 -11.27 -12.09
N GLU A 713 1.12 -11.46 -11.97
CA GLU A 713 1.87 -11.31 -10.70
C GLU A 713 2.45 -9.91 -10.47
N ASP A 714 2.64 -9.10 -11.51
CA ASP A 714 3.16 -7.74 -11.37
C ASP A 714 2.15 -6.67 -11.83
N ASP A 715 1.60 -5.97 -10.84
CA ASP A 715 1.35 -4.51 -10.83
C ASP A 715 0.31 -4.12 -9.75
N GLU A 716 0.58 -4.43 -8.47
CA GLU A 716 0.12 -3.50 -7.42
C GLU A 716 1.11 -2.32 -7.42
N PRO A 717 0.66 -1.06 -7.55
CA PRO A 717 1.56 0.08 -7.52
C PRO A 717 2.28 0.14 -6.16
N GLN A 718 3.56 -0.23 -6.16
CA GLN A 718 4.40 -0.30 -4.96
C GLN A 718 4.83 1.11 -4.55
N PHE A 719 4.36 1.55 -3.37
CA PHE A 719 4.95 2.67 -2.63
C PHE A 719 5.71 2.10 -1.44
N ALA A 720 7.02 1.90 -1.61
CA ALA A 720 7.92 1.48 -0.53
C ALA A 720 9.09 2.45 -0.43
N PHE A 721 9.20 3.11 0.73
CA PHE A 721 10.30 3.97 1.13
C PHE A 721 11.53 3.11 1.49
N GLY A 722 12.63 3.28 0.75
CA GLY A 722 13.93 2.69 1.07
C GLY A 722 14.95 3.79 1.36
N PHE A 723 15.21 4.07 2.65
CA PHE A 723 16.31 4.94 3.07
C PHE A 723 17.63 4.19 2.93
N VAL A 724 18.53 4.68 2.08
CA VAL A 724 19.91 4.21 1.97
C VAL A 724 20.77 5.01 2.94
N SER A 725 21.11 4.43 4.09
CA SER A 725 22.25 4.88 4.89
C SER A 725 23.53 4.40 4.20
N LYS A 726 24.35 5.34 3.74
CA LYS A 726 25.76 5.08 3.41
C LYS A 726 26.62 5.79 4.44
N HIS A 727 27.28 4.99 5.27
CA HIS A 727 28.51 5.39 5.94
C HIS A 727 29.54 5.81 4.88
N VAL A 728 30.06 7.02 5.05
CA VAL A 728 31.23 7.55 4.35
C VAL A 728 32.38 7.41 5.34
N ASP A 729 33.39 6.61 4.97
CA ASP A 729 34.77 6.83 5.42
C ASP A 729 35.36 7.97 4.59
#